data_AF-A0A9D9HHR5-F1
#
_entry.id   AF-A0A9D9HHR5-F1
#
_cell.length_a   1.000
_cell.length_b   1.000
_cell.length_c   1.000
_cell.angle_alpha   90.00
_cell.angle_beta   90.00
_cell.angle_gamma   90.00
#
_symmetry.space_group_name_H-M   'P 1'
#
loop_
_entity.id
_entity.type
_entity.pdbx_description
1 polymer ?
#
loop_
_entity_poly.entity_id
_entity_poly.type
_entity_poly.pdbx_seq_one_letter_code
_entity_poly.pdbx_strand_id
1 'polypeptide(L)'
;VFTTVIDTDFEPAPDAKFGYTGDRFGPMIFRFVREGDELVLQQATGFAASIYHSGNGGHPVSTDNPERDHLHALYAERNEYMEMKRFPILDERDGCMVIPVSDWLEDDAYFGLLPYTAALRIGSRIEHRSRLLEVEHRKEQVIIRYNLMYAPMLIPGGSRDTTAWTVGVCLTLLPRERMQPVYADSRVGYFRIPAVREDPTGIYLEDASVIKKFRDSVTFCVYPGFPEHLLPPVRRAVDNWDRIFRKYGLDGGVRLLEPQPEDFETGKFRVDDARISWIKYNKAPGNSNAYGRVYTDVRTGETLCAYLGIFSGVDRTLDRWYLSQTGNIDPVPEDMYMAMFEMVATHEIGHTLGLEHNFYGSRRFTTEQLRDSALMARLSHGSSIMDYMRLNYAAMPEDGISMVDRVPVIGPYDEAAICWGYGDFLSSKERSEYAAWMFSTDSLRYIPQSIDDPLTQAEDLGSEPMRTAANCMLHLSRAIESYQSRAAAADTIAGTDAASLARKAAIMKALPDSAFVYSAVSSQYRQFVEHALMFIGGRPKMVESGGRTVSVPISSGIQEEAMDFIRKYVFDPPQWAAWIVDDDYVEYVKSRIMRNLSRAKEKSLTRENGAFDMSIEKDRLILEMDETFISVDAQIDSGAGLRNRPLPSTPVFRCKGRADITDTLYRLLSSPVIREKYGLLSVHGNIFDVAGYRKVDDGFILTLDLKYRYYPERPVVEMFPVAGTLPVKVSFHIRYNTPVRQDTVLKEEISLAVANTVPQFYRRQLKRAVRRYNRECGTAIVINETPGRIDAGCKAAVSFDVLGSGMSVYSVPDFFRLNIGADNIPDKRTIRHKFRMALDYLTESEIAVIP
;
A
#
# COMPACT_ATOMS: atom_id res chain seq x y z
N VAL A 1 -14.90 -9.85 -27.34
CA VAL A 1 -13.90 -9.06 -26.57
C VAL A 1 -13.57 -7.79 -27.33
N PHE A 2 -13.59 -6.63 -26.68
CA PHE A 2 -13.04 -5.38 -27.20
C PHE A 2 -11.64 -5.11 -26.64
N THR A 3 -10.70 -4.73 -27.50
CA THR A 3 -9.44 -4.11 -27.07
C THR A 3 -9.18 -2.87 -27.90
N THR A 4 -8.83 -1.77 -27.24
CA THR A 4 -8.47 -0.50 -27.88
C THR A 4 -6.96 -0.35 -27.86
N VAL A 5 -6.34 -0.30 -29.04
CA VAL A 5 -4.94 0.12 -29.23
C VAL A 5 -4.92 1.58 -29.64
N ILE A 6 -4.07 2.36 -28.96
CA ILE A 6 -3.84 3.76 -29.31
C ILE A 6 -2.65 3.85 -30.26
N ASP A 7 -2.78 4.64 -31.31
CA ASP A 7 -1.67 5.26 -32.03
C ASP A 7 -1.89 6.77 -32.03
N THR A 8 -0.91 7.56 -31.59
CA THR A 8 -1.10 9.00 -31.41
C THR A 8 0.14 9.79 -31.80
N ASP A 9 -0.09 10.96 -32.39
CA ASP A 9 0.93 11.98 -32.61
C ASP A 9 1.21 12.81 -31.34
N PHE A 10 0.46 12.55 -30.26
CA PHE A 10 0.60 13.24 -28.98
C PHE A 10 1.66 12.55 -28.12
N GLU A 11 2.68 13.29 -27.71
CA GLU A 11 3.60 12.83 -26.67
C GLU A 11 2.96 13.03 -25.29
N PRO A 12 2.71 11.96 -24.51
CA PRO A 12 2.21 12.07 -23.16
C PRO A 12 3.16 12.88 -22.28
N ALA A 13 2.63 13.41 -21.17
CA ALA A 13 3.48 14.02 -20.16
C ALA A 13 4.61 13.05 -19.72
N PRO A 14 5.80 13.54 -19.34
CA PRO A 14 6.93 12.67 -19.00
C PRO A 14 6.66 11.68 -17.85
N ASP A 15 5.71 12.01 -16.97
CA ASP A 15 5.25 11.20 -15.83
C ASP A 15 4.00 10.35 -16.16
N ALA A 16 3.49 10.44 -17.38
CA ALA A 16 2.27 9.74 -17.76
C ALA A 16 2.49 8.22 -17.73
N LYS A 17 1.50 7.53 -17.16
CA LYS A 17 1.47 6.06 -17.16
C LYS A 17 0.97 5.49 -18.50
N PHE A 18 0.12 6.24 -19.20
CA PHE A 18 -0.58 5.82 -20.42
C PHE A 18 -0.61 6.95 -21.46
N GLY A 19 -0.92 6.56 -22.70
CA GLY A 19 -1.08 7.47 -23.84
C GLY A 19 0.02 7.29 -24.88
N TYR A 20 0.88 6.27 -24.75
CA TYR A 20 1.92 5.98 -25.72
C TYR A 20 1.36 5.11 -26.85
N THR A 21 1.75 5.38 -28.11
CA THR A 21 1.38 4.54 -29.27
C THR A 21 1.65 3.06 -28.99
N GLY A 22 0.65 2.19 -29.03
CA GLY A 22 0.70 0.76 -28.73
C GLY A 22 0.01 0.40 -27.40
N ASP A 23 -0.29 1.37 -26.54
CA ASP A 23 -1.00 1.13 -25.29
C ASP A 23 -2.39 0.51 -25.55
N ARG A 24 -2.74 -0.47 -24.71
CA ARG A 24 -3.97 -1.27 -24.83
C ARG A 24 -4.91 -1.07 -23.66
N PHE A 25 -6.20 -0.94 -23.97
CA PHE A 25 -7.27 -0.89 -22.99
C PHE A 25 -8.32 -1.97 -23.23
N GLY A 26 -8.91 -2.51 -22.16
CA GLY A 26 -9.80 -3.68 -22.20
C GLY A 26 -9.33 -4.81 -21.27
N PRO A 27 -9.89 -6.04 -21.41
CA PRO A 27 -10.86 -6.46 -22.41
C PRO A 27 -12.30 -6.24 -21.93
N MET A 28 -13.20 -5.72 -22.78
CA MET A 28 -14.64 -5.79 -22.48
C MET A 28 -15.23 -7.10 -22.99
N ILE A 29 -15.92 -7.84 -22.11
CA ILE A 29 -16.60 -9.09 -22.46
C ILE A 29 -18.11 -8.85 -22.55
N PHE A 30 -18.66 -9.18 -23.71
CA PHE A 30 -20.07 -9.05 -24.06
C PHE A 30 -20.52 -10.30 -24.80
N ARG A 31 -21.84 -10.50 -24.82
CA ARG A 31 -22.49 -11.54 -25.60
C ARG A 31 -23.70 -10.95 -26.33
N PHE A 32 -24.07 -11.59 -27.42
CA PHE A 32 -25.34 -11.34 -28.08
C PHE A 32 -26.31 -12.49 -27.74
N VAL A 33 -27.51 -12.14 -27.30
CA VAL A 33 -28.58 -13.08 -26.99
C VAL A 33 -29.77 -12.75 -27.88
N ARG A 34 -30.33 -13.76 -28.56
CA ARG A 34 -31.55 -13.58 -29.34
C ARG A 34 -32.75 -13.54 -28.41
N GLU A 35 -33.59 -12.52 -28.56
CA GLU A 35 -34.88 -12.40 -27.91
C GLU A 35 -35.93 -12.00 -28.95
N GLY A 36 -36.74 -12.96 -29.40
CA GLY A 36 -37.71 -12.72 -30.47
C GLY A 36 -37.05 -12.36 -31.81
N ASP A 37 -37.46 -11.20 -32.35
CA ASP A 37 -36.95 -10.56 -33.56
C ASP A 37 -35.81 -9.56 -33.29
N GLU A 38 -35.26 -9.56 -32.07
CA GLU A 38 -34.15 -8.71 -31.66
C GLU A 38 -32.93 -9.52 -31.22
N LEU A 39 -31.77 -8.87 -31.36
CA LEU A 39 -30.51 -9.30 -30.79
C LEU A 39 -30.14 -8.35 -29.65
N VAL A 40 -30.00 -8.88 -28.44
CA VAL A 40 -29.69 -8.14 -27.23
C VAL A 40 -28.20 -8.23 -26.95
N LEU A 41 -27.51 -7.10 -26.97
CA LEU A 41 -26.14 -6.98 -26.48
C LEU A 41 -26.17 -6.92 -24.96
N GLN A 42 -25.51 -7.87 -24.34
CA GLN A 42 -25.38 -7.94 -22.89
C GLN A 42 -23.90 -7.92 -22.49
N GLN A 43 -23.57 -7.15 -21.45
CA GLN A 43 -22.23 -7.06 -20.88
C GLN A 43 -22.22 -7.70 -19.49
N ALA A 44 -21.12 -8.32 -19.08
CA ALA A 44 -21.01 -8.83 -17.71
C ALA A 44 -21.18 -7.67 -16.71
N THR A 45 -22.13 -7.77 -15.79
CA THR A 45 -22.62 -6.68 -14.90
C THR A 45 -21.51 -5.97 -14.11
N GLY A 46 -20.41 -6.67 -13.78
CA GLY A 46 -19.27 -6.04 -13.12
C GLY A 46 -18.65 -4.91 -13.96
N PHE A 47 -18.62 -5.04 -15.30
CA PHE A 47 -17.86 -4.18 -16.21
C PHE A 47 -18.47 -2.78 -16.40
N ALA A 48 -19.77 -2.63 -16.17
CA ALA A 48 -20.46 -1.35 -16.29
C ALA A 48 -20.16 -0.40 -15.11
N ALA A 49 -19.92 -0.91 -13.90
CA ALA A 49 -19.71 -0.08 -12.71
C ALA A 49 -18.33 0.59 -12.64
N SER A 50 -17.33 0.02 -13.33
CA SER A 50 -15.95 0.54 -13.36
C SER A 50 -15.73 1.68 -14.35
N ILE A 51 -16.62 1.86 -15.32
CA ILE A 51 -16.51 2.90 -16.36
C ILE A 51 -16.89 4.30 -15.80
N TYR A 52 -17.70 4.36 -14.73
CA TYR A 52 -18.28 5.63 -14.23
C TYR A 52 -17.68 6.18 -12.92
N HIS A 53 -16.85 5.43 -12.19
CA HIS A 53 -16.33 5.85 -10.87
C HIS A 53 -14.92 6.47 -10.88
N SER A 54 -14.43 6.94 -12.04
CA SER A 54 -13.11 7.58 -12.21
C SER A 54 -13.04 9.04 -11.72
N GLY A 55 -14.11 9.57 -11.09
CA GLY A 55 -14.24 10.98 -10.72
C GLY A 55 -13.37 11.49 -9.56
N ASN A 56 -12.63 10.64 -8.85
CA ASN A 56 -11.77 11.06 -7.74
C ASN A 56 -10.35 10.49 -7.89
N GLY A 57 -9.52 11.11 -8.74
CA GLY A 57 -8.04 11.11 -8.63
C GLY A 57 -7.32 9.77 -8.42
N GLY A 58 -7.94 8.64 -8.73
CA GLY A 58 -7.47 7.31 -8.37
C GLY A 58 -7.70 6.33 -9.50
N HIS A 59 -6.60 5.94 -10.13
CA HIS A 59 -6.42 4.74 -10.96
C HIS A 59 -7.59 4.35 -11.90
N PRO A 60 -7.50 4.75 -13.19
CA PRO A 60 -8.28 4.10 -14.24
C PRO A 60 -7.79 2.65 -14.42
N VAL A 61 -8.75 1.76 -14.67
CA VAL A 61 -8.68 0.29 -14.84
C VAL A 61 -7.26 -0.26 -14.98
N SER A 62 -6.58 -0.46 -13.85
CA SER A 62 -5.50 -1.43 -13.79
C SER A 62 -6.14 -2.80 -13.62
N THR A 63 -5.85 -3.71 -14.52
CA THR A 63 -5.93 -5.17 -14.33
C THR A 63 -5.13 -5.67 -13.10
N ASP A 64 -4.49 -4.75 -12.37
CA ASP A 64 -3.71 -4.93 -11.15
C ASP A 64 -4.51 -4.61 -9.86
N ASN A 65 -5.80 -4.24 -9.96
CA ASN A 65 -6.63 -4.07 -8.76
C ASN A 65 -7.45 -5.35 -8.53
N PRO A 66 -7.06 -6.21 -7.58
CA PRO A 66 -7.70 -7.49 -7.35
C PRO A 66 -9.19 -7.28 -7.14
N GLU A 67 -9.61 -6.40 -6.21
CA GLU A 67 -11.00 -6.23 -5.77
C GLU A 67 -12.00 -5.89 -6.90
N ARG A 68 -11.57 -5.35 -8.04
CA ARG A 68 -12.46 -5.09 -9.18
C ARG A 68 -12.64 -6.31 -10.08
N ASP A 69 -11.55 -7.03 -10.39
CA ASP A 69 -11.60 -8.36 -11.03
C ASP A 69 -12.50 -9.33 -10.25
N HIS A 70 -12.65 -9.12 -8.94
CA HIS A 70 -13.51 -9.94 -8.07
C HIS A 70 -14.97 -9.97 -8.48
N LEU A 71 -15.59 -8.81 -8.73
CA LEU A 71 -17.00 -8.75 -9.11
C LEU A 71 -17.21 -9.24 -10.54
N HIS A 72 -16.29 -8.91 -11.47
CA HIS A 72 -16.42 -9.31 -12.88
C HIS A 72 -16.43 -10.83 -13.05
N ALA A 73 -15.50 -11.54 -12.40
CA ALA A 73 -15.38 -12.99 -12.50
C ALA A 73 -16.61 -13.69 -11.88
N LEU A 74 -17.02 -13.26 -10.68
CA LEU A 74 -18.21 -13.80 -9.99
C LEU A 74 -19.49 -13.62 -10.81
N TYR A 75 -19.71 -12.43 -11.38
CA TYR A 75 -20.90 -12.19 -12.21
C TYR A 75 -20.87 -12.95 -13.53
N ALA A 76 -19.71 -13.07 -14.18
CA ALA A 76 -19.57 -13.85 -15.41
C ALA A 76 -19.79 -15.35 -15.17
N GLU A 77 -19.30 -15.90 -14.05
CA GLU A 77 -19.57 -17.28 -13.64
C GLU A 77 -21.05 -17.51 -13.30
N ARG A 78 -21.70 -16.53 -12.64
CA ARG A 78 -23.13 -16.60 -12.27
C ARG A 78 -24.10 -16.26 -13.40
N ASN A 79 -23.61 -16.03 -14.63
CA ASN A 79 -24.40 -15.58 -15.78
C ASN A 79 -25.18 -14.27 -15.53
N GLU A 80 -24.67 -13.39 -14.67
CA GLU A 80 -25.26 -12.09 -14.39
C GLU A 80 -24.79 -11.06 -15.42
N TYR A 81 -25.57 -10.90 -16.50
CA TYR A 81 -25.30 -9.96 -17.58
C TYR A 81 -26.32 -8.81 -17.58
N MET A 82 -25.83 -7.58 -17.77
CA MET A 82 -26.64 -6.39 -17.94
C MET A 82 -26.96 -6.22 -19.41
N GLU A 83 -28.23 -5.96 -19.73
CA GLU A 83 -28.63 -5.52 -21.05
C GLU A 83 -28.07 -4.12 -21.34
N MET A 84 -27.37 -3.98 -22.46
CA MET A 84 -26.75 -2.72 -22.86
C MET A 84 -27.49 -2.06 -24.01
N LYS A 85 -27.84 -2.84 -25.04
CA LYS A 85 -28.49 -2.35 -26.27
C LYS A 85 -29.24 -3.48 -26.98
N ARG A 86 -30.33 -3.13 -27.67
CA ARG A 86 -31.11 -4.02 -28.52
C ARG A 86 -30.91 -3.65 -29.99
N PHE A 87 -30.86 -4.66 -30.85
CA PHE A 87 -30.71 -4.50 -32.28
C PHE A 87 -31.83 -5.26 -32.99
N PRO A 88 -32.66 -4.62 -33.83
CA PRO A 88 -33.64 -5.33 -34.62
C PRO A 88 -32.93 -6.22 -35.66
N ILE A 89 -33.43 -7.44 -35.83
CA ILE A 89 -32.96 -8.35 -36.89
C ILE A 89 -33.65 -7.95 -38.20
N LEU A 90 -32.89 -7.37 -39.13
CA LEU A 90 -33.42 -6.86 -40.40
C LEU A 90 -33.61 -7.94 -41.46
N ASP A 91 -32.74 -8.96 -41.45
CA ASP A 91 -32.80 -10.12 -42.33
C ASP A 91 -32.09 -11.31 -41.64
N GLU A 92 -32.50 -12.53 -41.98
CA GLU A 92 -31.89 -13.78 -41.47
C GLU A 92 -31.84 -14.81 -42.59
N ARG A 93 -30.62 -15.26 -42.96
CA ARG A 93 -30.40 -16.27 -44.00
C ARG A 93 -29.23 -17.17 -43.65
N ASP A 94 -29.41 -18.48 -43.81
CA ASP A 94 -28.37 -19.49 -43.59
C ASP A 94 -27.67 -19.39 -42.20
N GLY A 95 -28.41 -18.97 -41.18
CA GLY A 95 -27.89 -18.76 -39.82
C GLY A 95 -27.13 -17.44 -39.62
N CYS A 96 -27.05 -16.58 -40.64
CA CYS A 96 -26.52 -15.23 -40.55
C CYS A 96 -27.65 -14.23 -40.30
N MET A 97 -27.45 -13.30 -39.37
CA MET A 97 -28.39 -12.23 -39.04
C MET A 97 -27.81 -10.88 -39.46
N VAL A 98 -28.64 -10.01 -40.02
CA VAL A 98 -28.29 -8.63 -40.35
C VAL A 98 -28.88 -7.70 -39.30
N ILE A 99 -28.02 -6.91 -38.64
CA ILE A 99 -28.42 -5.93 -37.62
C ILE A 99 -27.87 -4.54 -37.96
N PRO A 100 -28.57 -3.45 -37.60
CA PRO A 100 -28.08 -2.10 -37.82
C PRO A 100 -27.16 -1.67 -36.68
N VAL A 101 -25.86 -1.51 -36.96
CA VAL A 101 -24.84 -1.18 -35.94
C VAL A 101 -24.29 0.25 -36.02
N SER A 102 -24.70 1.06 -37.01
CA SER A 102 -24.10 2.38 -37.27
C SER A 102 -24.04 3.27 -36.03
N ASP A 103 -25.18 3.51 -35.36
CA ASP A 103 -25.23 4.34 -34.15
C ASP A 103 -24.42 3.75 -32.98
N TRP A 104 -24.22 2.43 -32.96
CA TRP A 104 -23.40 1.79 -31.93
C TRP A 104 -21.90 1.98 -32.19
N LEU A 105 -21.47 1.97 -33.46
CA LEU A 105 -20.07 2.19 -33.83
C LEU A 105 -19.58 3.62 -33.54
N GLU A 106 -20.48 4.56 -33.30
CA GLU A 106 -20.15 5.94 -32.93
C GLU A 106 -19.99 6.13 -31.41
N ASP A 107 -20.46 5.18 -30.61
CA ASP A 107 -20.49 5.26 -29.14
C ASP A 107 -19.08 5.28 -28.53
N ASP A 108 -18.74 6.41 -27.92
CA ASP A 108 -17.42 6.67 -27.36
C ASP A 108 -17.08 5.80 -26.14
N ALA A 109 -18.09 5.20 -25.50
CA ALA A 109 -17.87 4.27 -24.39
C ALA A 109 -17.27 2.94 -24.85
N TYR A 110 -17.54 2.52 -26.10
CA TYR A 110 -17.08 1.24 -26.65
C TYR A 110 -15.98 1.41 -27.70
N PHE A 111 -16.12 2.41 -28.56
CA PHE A 111 -15.28 2.60 -29.74
C PHE A 111 -14.37 3.83 -29.66
N GLY A 112 -14.32 4.48 -28.49
CA GLY A 112 -13.41 5.57 -28.22
C GLY A 112 -12.74 5.49 -26.86
N LEU A 113 -12.35 6.66 -26.34
CA LEU A 113 -11.52 6.81 -25.16
C LEU A 113 -12.27 7.39 -23.95
N LEU A 114 -13.60 7.54 -24.02
CA LEU A 114 -14.41 8.07 -22.92
C LEU A 114 -14.07 7.44 -21.55
N PRO A 115 -13.96 6.09 -21.41
CA PRO A 115 -13.63 5.45 -20.13
C PRO A 115 -12.23 5.79 -19.60
N TYR A 116 -11.36 6.31 -20.45
CA TYR A 116 -9.93 6.52 -20.19
C TYR A 116 -9.54 8.01 -20.18
N THR A 117 -10.50 8.92 -20.34
CA THR A 117 -10.29 10.38 -20.38
C THR A 117 -9.45 10.90 -19.21
N ALA A 118 -9.75 10.45 -17.99
CA ALA A 118 -8.97 10.80 -16.79
C ALA A 118 -7.54 10.23 -16.81
N ALA A 119 -7.35 9.01 -17.33
CA ALA A 119 -6.05 8.34 -17.46
C ALA A 119 -5.12 9.09 -18.41
N LEU A 120 -5.68 9.44 -19.56
CA LEU A 120 -5.02 10.09 -20.68
C LEU A 120 -4.98 11.61 -20.50
N ARG A 121 -5.67 12.11 -19.47
CA ARG A 121 -5.79 13.53 -19.13
C ARG A 121 -6.33 14.37 -20.30
N ILE A 122 -7.34 13.83 -21.00
CA ILE A 122 -8.02 14.45 -22.15
C ILE A 122 -9.47 14.83 -21.79
N GLY A 123 -10.02 15.81 -22.51
CA GLY A 123 -11.39 16.30 -22.34
C GLY A 123 -12.43 15.45 -23.07
N SER A 124 -13.56 16.05 -23.44
CA SER A 124 -14.62 15.37 -24.20
C SER A 124 -14.26 15.17 -25.67
N ARG A 125 -14.82 14.13 -26.29
CA ARG A 125 -14.69 13.91 -27.73
C ARG A 125 -15.34 15.05 -28.53
N ILE A 126 -14.69 15.42 -29.63
CA ILE A 126 -15.17 16.38 -30.63
C ILE A 126 -15.69 15.57 -31.82
N GLU A 127 -16.99 15.25 -31.78
CA GLU A 127 -17.64 14.32 -32.72
C GLU A 127 -17.45 14.74 -34.19
N HIS A 128 -17.75 15.98 -34.55
CA HIS A 128 -17.64 16.49 -35.93
C HIS A 128 -16.21 16.53 -36.50
N ARG A 129 -15.19 16.31 -35.67
CA ARG A 129 -13.79 16.16 -36.11
C ARG A 129 -13.26 14.73 -35.94
N SER A 130 -14.08 13.82 -35.41
CA SER A 130 -13.77 12.41 -35.29
C SER A 130 -14.32 11.66 -36.49
N ARG A 131 -13.64 10.62 -36.96
CA ARG A 131 -14.05 9.84 -38.13
C ARG A 131 -13.69 8.36 -38.01
N LEU A 132 -14.56 7.51 -38.50
CA LEU A 132 -14.25 6.12 -38.83
C LEU A 132 -13.29 6.11 -40.02
N LEU A 133 -12.16 5.40 -39.90
CA LEU A 133 -11.16 5.26 -40.96
C LEU A 133 -11.36 3.97 -41.73
N GLU A 134 -11.54 2.86 -41.02
CA GLU A 134 -11.53 1.53 -41.62
C GLU A 134 -12.32 0.53 -40.78
N VAL A 135 -13.01 -0.40 -41.45
CA VAL A 135 -13.60 -1.60 -40.87
C VAL A 135 -13.02 -2.79 -41.62
N GLU A 136 -12.22 -3.58 -40.92
CA GLU A 136 -11.51 -4.72 -41.49
C GLU A 136 -12.03 -6.01 -40.86
N HIS A 137 -12.50 -6.95 -41.69
CA HIS A 137 -12.88 -8.27 -41.25
C HIS A 137 -11.75 -9.28 -41.45
N ARG A 138 -11.48 -10.06 -40.42
CA ARG A 138 -10.55 -11.18 -40.40
C ARG A 138 -11.25 -12.40 -39.83
N LYS A 139 -10.65 -13.59 -39.97
CA LYS A 139 -11.19 -14.81 -39.38
C LYS A 139 -11.40 -14.62 -37.87
N GLU A 140 -12.67 -14.68 -37.45
CA GLU A 140 -13.15 -14.54 -36.06
C GLU A 140 -12.83 -13.19 -35.40
N GLN A 141 -12.59 -12.15 -36.22
CA GLN A 141 -12.22 -10.82 -35.74
C GLN A 141 -12.74 -9.71 -36.65
N VAL A 142 -13.13 -8.60 -36.05
CA VAL A 142 -13.37 -7.34 -36.76
C VAL A 142 -12.48 -6.28 -36.11
N ILE A 143 -11.64 -5.62 -36.90
CA ILE A 143 -10.79 -4.51 -36.45
C ILE A 143 -11.38 -3.24 -37.03
N ILE A 144 -11.66 -2.27 -36.16
CA ILE A 144 -12.25 -1.00 -36.54
C ILE A 144 -11.30 0.11 -36.14
N ARG A 145 -10.89 0.96 -37.09
CA ARG A 145 -9.96 2.05 -36.84
C ARG A 145 -10.65 3.39 -36.95
N TYR A 146 -10.36 4.27 -36.01
CA TYR A 146 -10.90 5.61 -35.91
C TYR A 146 -9.77 6.63 -35.86
N ASN A 147 -10.04 7.85 -36.31
CA ASN A 147 -9.30 9.03 -35.87
C ASN A 147 -10.24 9.85 -34.99
N LEU A 148 -9.91 9.98 -33.70
CA LEU A 148 -10.73 10.61 -32.69
C LEU A 148 -10.07 11.91 -32.22
N MET A 149 -10.85 12.97 -32.13
CA MET A 149 -10.39 14.27 -31.65
C MET A 149 -10.95 14.53 -30.27
N TYR A 150 -10.10 14.91 -29.32
CA TYR A 150 -10.51 15.22 -27.95
C TYR A 150 -10.14 16.64 -27.56
N ALA A 151 -11.06 17.31 -26.88
CA ALA A 151 -10.86 18.65 -26.34
C ALA A 151 -9.78 18.66 -25.24
N PRO A 152 -9.17 19.83 -24.95
CA PRO A 152 -8.32 20.01 -23.78
C PRO A 152 -9.01 19.64 -22.46
N MET A 153 -8.23 19.21 -21.47
CA MET A 153 -8.68 19.03 -20.09
C MET A 153 -8.07 20.12 -19.21
N LEU A 154 -8.89 21.11 -18.81
CA LEU A 154 -8.42 22.31 -18.11
C LEU A 154 -8.26 22.11 -16.60
N ILE A 155 -7.46 21.11 -16.19
CA ILE A 155 -7.06 20.84 -14.81
C ILE A 155 -5.52 20.74 -14.69
N PRO A 156 -4.94 20.81 -13.49
CA PRO A 156 -3.51 20.55 -13.30
C PRO A 156 -3.11 19.17 -13.88
N GLY A 157 -2.10 19.15 -14.75
CA GLY A 157 -1.64 17.95 -15.46
C GLY A 157 -2.43 17.57 -16.72
N GLY A 158 -3.59 18.21 -16.95
CA GLY A 158 -4.44 18.00 -18.13
C GLY A 158 -3.82 18.47 -19.46
N SER A 159 -4.25 17.85 -20.57
CA SER A 159 -3.91 18.33 -21.90
C SER A 159 -4.39 19.77 -22.07
N ARG A 160 -3.51 20.64 -22.59
CA ARG A 160 -3.82 22.05 -22.86
C ARG A 160 -4.36 22.29 -24.26
N ASP A 161 -4.12 21.35 -25.17
CA ASP A 161 -4.49 21.44 -26.57
C ASP A 161 -5.48 20.33 -26.97
N THR A 162 -6.13 20.55 -28.10
CA THR A 162 -6.93 19.50 -28.74
C THR A 162 -5.99 18.40 -29.22
N THR A 163 -6.29 17.15 -28.90
CA THR A 163 -5.44 15.99 -29.23
C THR A 163 -6.11 15.09 -30.24
N ALA A 164 -5.30 14.47 -31.11
CA ALA A 164 -5.73 13.51 -32.12
C ALA A 164 -5.26 12.10 -31.75
N TRP A 165 -6.15 11.13 -31.89
CA TRP A 165 -5.91 9.75 -31.47
C TRP A 165 -6.39 8.80 -32.57
N THR A 166 -5.46 8.08 -33.18
CA THR A 166 -5.80 6.92 -33.99
C THR A 166 -6.08 5.76 -33.05
N VAL A 167 -7.29 5.20 -33.13
CA VAL A 167 -7.75 4.17 -32.19
C VAL A 167 -8.15 2.94 -32.99
N GLY A 168 -7.50 1.80 -32.70
CA GLY A 168 -7.85 0.49 -33.23
C GLY A 168 -8.65 -0.31 -32.22
N VAL A 169 -9.90 -0.64 -32.56
CA VAL A 169 -10.80 -1.44 -31.74
C VAL A 169 -10.92 -2.83 -32.35
N CYS A 170 -10.44 -3.84 -31.64
CA CYS A 170 -10.55 -5.23 -32.05
C CYS A 170 -11.73 -5.91 -31.35
N LEU A 171 -12.69 -6.39 -32.14
CA LEU A 171 -13.71 -7.35 -31.75
C LEU A 171 -13.22 -8.75 -32.07
N THR A 172 -13.06 -9.61 -31.06
CA THR A 172 -12.72 -11.02 -31.30
C THR A 172 -13.55 -11.97 -30.45
N LEU A 173 -13.79 -13.18 -30.98
CA LEU A 173 -14.45 -14.26 -30.26
C LEU A 173 -13.52 -14.83 -29.18
N LEU A 174 -14.10 -15.19 -28.04
CA LEU A 174 -13.39 -15.99 -27.03
C LEU A 174 -13.20 -17.43 -27.54
N PRO A 175 -12.20 -18.16 -27.02
CA PRO A 175 -12.06 -19.58 -27.31
C PRO A 175 -13.37 -20.33 -27.08
N ARG A 176 -13.74 -21.19 -28.05
CA ARG A 176 -14.96 -22.02 -27.96
C ARG A 176 -14.88 -22.98 -26.79
N GLU A 177 -13.72 -23.61 -26.62
CA GLU A 177 -13.42 -24.48 -25.48
C GLU A 177 -12.79 -23.65 -24.37
N ARG A 178 -13.40 -23.68 -23.19
CA ARG A 178 -12.87 -22.98 -22.01
C ARG A 178 -11.65 -23.71 -21.45
N MET A 179 -10.64 -22.97 -21.04
CA MET A 179 -9.54 -23.54 -20.26
C MET A 179 -10.09 -24.09 -18.95
N GLN A 180 -9.62 -25.27 -18.54
CA GLN A 180 -9.95 -25.78 -17.21
C GLN A 180 -9.30 -24.87 -16.16
N PRO A 181 -10.07 -24.29 -15.22
CA PRO A 181 -9.50 -23.38 -14.25
C PRO A 181 -8.53 -24.10 -13.30
N VAL A 182 -7.39 -23.47 -13.03
CA VAL A 182 -6.46 -23.93 -12.00
C VAL A 182 -6.69 -23.09 -10.76
N TYR A 183 -7.26 -23.70 -9.72
CA TYR A 183 -7.52 -23.02 -8.45
C TYR A 183 -6.21 -22.59 -7.78
N ALA A 184 -6.20 -21.35 -7.30
CA ALA A 184 -5.05 -20.77 -6.63
C ALA A 184 -4.80 -21.42 -5.27
N ASP A 185 -3.53 -21.46 -4.88
CA ASP A 185 -3.08 -21.88 -3.55
C ASP A 185 -2.25 -20.75 -2.94
N SER A 186 -2.56 -20.33 -1.72
CA SER A 186 -1.89 -19.19 -1.08
C SER A 186 -0.40 -19.40 -0.83
N ARG A 187 0.10 -20.63 -0.99
CA ARG A 187 1.51 -21.01 -0.85
C ARG A 187 2.31 -20.84 -2.14
N VAL A 188 1.66 -20.51 -3.26
CA VAL A 188 2.31 -20.28 -4.56
C VAL A 188 1.80 -18.96 -5.14
N GLY A 189 2.72 -18.01 -5.34
CA GLY A 189 2.43 -16.64 -5.77
C GLY A 189 2.04 -16.53 -7.23
N TYR A 190 0.74 -16.63 -7.51
CA TYR A 190 0.14 -16.33 -8.81
C TYR A 190 -0.92 -15.23 -8.69
N PHE A 191 -0.93 -14.33 -9.67
CA PHE A 191 -2.04 -13.42 -9.87
C PHE A 191 -3.30 -14.23 -10.08
N ARG A 192 -4.38 -13.80 -9.44
CA ARG A 192 -5.62 -14.57 -9.36
C ARG A 192 -6.82 -13.72 -9.68
N ILE A 193 -7.85 -14.37 -10.17
CA ILE A 193 -9.21 -13.84 -10.25
C ILE A 193 -10.08 -14.67 -9.30
N PRO A 194 -11.06 -14.08 -8.62
CA PRO A 194 -11.99 -14.90 -7.83
C PRO A 194 -12.80 -15.83 -8.68
N ALA A 195 -13.23 -16.90 -8.04
CA ALA A 195 -14.10 -17.92 -8.59
C ALA A 195 -14.97 -18.46 -7.47
N VAL A 196 -15.99 -19.24 -7.82
CA VAL A 196 -16.64 -20.14 -6.86
C VAL A 196 -16.29 -21.59 -7.19
N ARG A 197 -16.26 -22.43 -6.16
CA ARG A 197 -16.17 -23.89 -6.34
C ARG A 197 -17.30 -24.57 -5.58
N GLU A 198 -17.77 -25.69 -6.11
CA GLU A 198 -18.65 -26.56 -5.32
C GLU A 198 -17.84 -27.20 -4.19
N ASP A 199 -18.43 -27.24 -3.00
CA ASP A 199 -17.88 -27.97 -1.88
C ASP A 199 -17.87 -29.49 -2.19
N PRO A 200 -17.10 -30.31 -1.46
CA PRO A 200 -17.03 -31.75 -1.71
C PRO A 200 -18.39 -32.48 -1.62
N THR A 201 -19.40 -31.87 -1.02
CA THR A 201 -20.77 -32.43 -0.95
C THR A 201 -21.65 -32.04 -2.14
N GLY A 202 -21.25 -31.04 -2.92
CA GLY A 202 -22.02 -30.47 -4.04
C GLY A 202 -23.25 -29.67 -3.60
N ILE A 203 -23.33 -29.30 -2.31
CA ILE A 203 -24.48 -28.63 -1.71
C ILE A 203 -24.21 -27.13 -1.57
N TYR A 204 -22.95 -26.74 -1.36
CA TYR A 204 -22.56 -25.36 -1.10
C TYR A 204 -21.55 -24.87 -2.15
N LEU A 205 -21.56 -23.56 -2.38
CA LEU A 205 -20.51 -22.87 -3.12
C LEU A 205 -19.55 -22.24 -2.12
N GLU A 206 -18.27 -22.51 -2.29
CA GLU A 206 -17.18 -21.88 -1.54
C GLU A 206 -16.51 -20.79 -2.38
N ASP A 207 -16.15 -19.69 -1.72
CA ASP A 207 -15.30 -18.67 -2.33
C ASP A 207 -13.93 -19.26 -2.64
N ALA A 208 -13.50 -19.06 -3.87
CA ALA A 208 -12.23 -19.55 -4.37
C ALA A 208 -11.58 -18.48 -5.26
N SER A 209 -10.44 -18.84 -5.83
CA SER A 209 -9.82 -18.05 -6.87
C SER A 209 -9.07 -18.96 -7.82
N VAL A 210 -8.92 -18.53 -9.07
CA VAL A 210 -8.20 -19.25 -10.12
C VAL A 210 -7.05 -18.39 -10.62
N ILE A 211 -5.94 -19.02 -10.95
CA ILE A 211 -4.73 -18.30 -11.36
C ILE A 211 -4.89 -17.75 -12.77
N LYS A 212 -4.25 -16.60 -13.03
CA LYS A 212 -4.09 -16.06 -14.38
C LYS A 212 -2.94 -16.80 -15.06
N LYS A 213 -3.21 -17.60 -16.09
CA LYS A 213 -2.17 -18.29 -16.87
C LYS A 213 -2.54 -18.38 -18.35
N PHE A 214 -1.54 -18.45 -19.22
CA PHE A 214 -1.76 -18.92 -20.59
C PHE A 214 -2.18 -20.39 -20.57
N ARG A 215 -3.00 -20.80 -21.54
CA ARG A 215 -3.46 -22.19 -21.65
C ARG A 215 -2.28 -23.17 -21.74
N ASP A 216 -1.51 -23.06 -22.81
CA ASP A 216 -0.40 -23.97 -23.12
C ASP A 216 0.92 -23.23 -23.36
N SER A 217 0.89 -22.16 -24.15
CA SER A 217 2.08 -21.40 -24.54
C SER A 217 1.77 -19.95 -24.85
N VAL A 218 2.81 -19.13 -24.92
CA VAL A 218 2.75 -17.73 -25.36
C VAL A 218 3.79 -17.46 -26.42
N THR A 219 3.38 -16.75 -27.48
CA THR A 219 4.31 -16.16 -28.45
C THR A 219 4.28 -14.64 -28.27
N PHE A 220 5.38 -14.09 -27.78
CA PHE A 220 5.61 -12.65 -27.75
C PHE A 220 6.09 -12.17 -29.12
N CYS A 221 5.53 -11.09 -29.60
CA CYS A 221 5.97 -10.40 -30.80
C CYS A 221 6.69 -9.12 -30.39
N VAL A 222 7.83 -8.83 -31.01
CA VAL A 222 8.51 -7.55 -30.85
C VAL A 222 7.71 -6.46 -31.56
N TYR A 223 7.37 -5.40 -30.82
CA TYR A 223 6.61 -4.27 -31.37
C TYR A 223 7.44 -3.48 -32.39
N PRO A 224 6.83 -2.96 -33.48
CA PRO A 224 7.53 -2.13 -34.46
C PRO A 224 8.31 -0.97 -33.83
N GLY A 225 9.57 -0.78 -34.25
CA GLY A 225 10.42 0.29 -33.74
C GLY A 225 11.10 0.00 -32.41
N PHE A 226 11.06 -1.25 -31.92
CA PHE A 226 11.89 -1.69 -30.80
C PHE A 226 13.39 -1.54 -31.15
N PRO A 227 14.24 -1.01 -30.24
CA PRO A 227 15.65 -0.79 -30.54
C PRO A 227 16.42 -2.10 -30.78
N GLU A 228 17.10 -2.21 -31.92
CA GLU A 228 17.80 -3.45 -32.34
C GLU A 228 18.86 -3.91 -31.33
N HIS A 229 19.62 -2.98 -30.76
CA HIS A 229 20.67 -3.29 -29.77
C HIS A 229 20.12 -3.91 -28.48
N LEU A 230 18.83 -3.73 -28.16
CA LEU A 230 18.16 -4.31 -27.00
C LEU A 230 17.45 -5.63 -27.31
N LEU A 231 17.43 -6.09 -28.56
CA LEU A 231 16.83 -7.39 -28.92
C LEU A 231 17.59 -8.60 -28.31
N PRO A 232 18.94 -8.62 -28.27
CA PRO A 232 19.67 -9.74 -27.66
C PRO A 232 19.27 -10.05 -26.21
N PRO A 233 19.21 -9.09 -25.26
CA PRO A 233 18.74 -9.40 -23.91
C PRO A 233 17.28 -9.83 -23.85
N VAL A 234 16.41 -9.32 -24.71
CA VAL A 234 15.00 -9.77 -24.79
C VAL A 234 14.90 -11.22 -25.27
N ARG A 235 15.68 -11.63 -26.28
CA ARG A 235 15.75 -13.03 -26.72
C ARG A 235 16.15 -13.94 -25.57
N ARG A 236 17.22 -13.59 -24.85
CA ARG A 236 17.71 -14.39 -23.72
C ARG A 236 16.67 -14.46 -22.60
N ALA A 237 15.98 -13.37 -22.29
CA ALA A 237 14.89 -13.37 -21.32
C ALA A 237 13.77 -14.36 -21.68
N VAL A 238 13.34 -14.40 -22.95
CA VAL A 238 12.34 -15.37 -23.45
C VAL A 238 12.90 -16.79 -23.38
N ASP A 239 14.13 -17.01 -23.85
CA ASP A 239 14.78 -18.33 -23.84
C ASP A 239 14.96 -18.88 -22.42
N ASN A 240 15.23 -18.02 -21.43
CA ASN A 240 15.36 -18.39 -20.02
C ASN A 240 14.06 -19.03 -19.50
N TRP A 241 12.91 -18.44 -19.81
CA TRP A 241 11.61 -19.03 -19.47
C TRP A 241 11.30 -20.27 -20.28
N ASP A 242 11.55 -20.26 -21.60
CA ASP A 242 11.26 -21.44 -22.44
C ASP A 242 12.07 -22.67 -22.00
N ARG A 243 13.31 -22.50 -21.54
CA ARG A 243 14.11 -23.60 -20.96
C ARG A 243 13.42 -24.28 -19.78
N ILE A 244 12.71 -23.51 -18.94
CA ILE A 244 11.95 -24.05 -17.81
C ILE A 244 10.75 -24.85 -18.33
N PHE A 245 10.01 -24.29 -19.29
CA PHE A 245 8.88 -24.99 -19.91
C PHE A 245 9.32 -26.33 -20.55
N ARG A 246 10.41 -26.33 -21.33
CA ARG A 246 10.98 -27.56 -21.92
C ARG A 246 11.37 -28.60 -20.87
N LYS A 247 11.90 -28.18 -19.72
CA LYS A 247 12.27 -29.09 -18.61
C LYS A 247 11.08 -29.91 -18.11
N TYR A 248 9.86 -29.37 -18.21
CA TYR A 248 8.62 -30.03 -17.82
C TYR A 248 7.82 -30.61 -19.00
N GLY A 249 8.45 -30.77 -20.18
CA GLY A 249 7.80 -31.33 -21.36
C GLY A 249 6.84 -30.39 -22.08
N LEU A 250 6.90 -29.09 -21.79
CA LEU A 250 6.09 -28.05 -22.41
C LEU A 250 6.90 -27.34 -23.51
N ASP A 251 7.33 -28.08 -24.54
CA ASP A 251 8.23 -27.54 -25.56
C ASP A 251 7.64 -26.34 -26.32
N GLY A 252 8.39 -25.24 -26.35
CA GLY A 252 7.94 -23.98 -26.95
C GLY A 252 6.81 -23.32 -26.16
N GLY A 253 6.82 -23.47 -24.84
CA GLY A 253 5.90 -22.80 -23.93
C GLY A 253 6.04 -21.26 -23.98
N VAL A 254 7.23 -20.75 -24.26
CA VAL A 254 7.48 -19.31 -24.42
C VAL A 254 8.29 -19.06 -25.68
N ARG A 255 7.79 -18.21 -26.58
CA ARG A 255 8.45 -17.92 -27.86
C ARG A 255 8.55 -16.43 -28.10
N LEU A 256 9.59 -16.05 -28.85
CA LEU A 256 9.74 -14.71 -29.40
C LEU A 256 9.61 -14.75 -30.92
N LEU A 257 8.83 -13.83 -31.47
CA LEU A 257 8.76 -13.53 -32.88
C LEU A 257 9.22 -12.09 -33.09
N GLU A 258 10.00 -11.87 -34.15
CA GLU A 258 10.47 -10.56 -34.59
C GLU A 258 9.85 -10.25 -35.96
N PRO A 259 8.62 -9.70 -36.00
CA PRO A 259 7.97 -9.34 -37.25
C PRO A 259 8.82 -8.36 -38.05
N GLN A 260 8.93 -8.60 -39.35
CA GLN A 260 9.64 -7.70 -40.27
C GLN A 260 8.68 -6.59 -40.76
N PRO A 261 9.20 -5.44 -41.24
CA PRO A 261 8.35 -4.37 -41.78
C PRO A 261 7.33 -4.86 -42.82
N GLU A 262 7.73 -5.79 -43.69
CA GLU A 262 6.88 -6.35 -44.75
C GLU A 262 5.70 -7.16 -44.17
N ASP A 263 5.84 -7.73 -42.97
CA ASP A 263 4.77 -8.45 -42.29
C ASP A 263 3.60 -7.50 -41.92
N PHE A 264 3.88 -6.21 -41.68
CA PHE A 264 2.85 -5.21 -41.42
C PHE A 264 2.27 -4.64 -42.72
N GLU A 265 3.11 -4.42 -43.73
CA GLU A 265 2.70 -3.94 -45.06
C GLU A 265 1.77 -4.92 -45.77
N THR A 266 2.06 -6.22 -45.67
CA THR A 266 1.21 -7.30 -46.21
C THR A 266 -0.05 -7.55 -45.39
N GLY A 267 -0.20 -6.88 -44.23
CA GLY A 267 -1.32 -7.07 -43.31
C GLY A 267 -1.26 -8.40 -42.55
N LYS A 268 -0.16 -9.15 -42.61
CA LYS A 268 0.02 -10.38 -41.80
C LYS A 268 -0.03 -10.06 -40.30
N PHE A 269 0.58 -8.95 -39.90
CA PHE A 269 0.50 -8.41 -38.54
C PHE A 269 -0.29 -7.11 -38.49
N ARG A 270 -1.06 -6.94 -37.43
CA ARG A 270 -1.75 -5.70 -37.07
C ARG A 270 -1.47 -5.39 -35.61
N VAL A 271 -1.00 -4.18 -35.31
CA VAL A 271 -0.76 -3.74 -33.93
C VAL A 271 -2.04 -3.78 -33.09
N ASP A 272 -3.18 -3.54 -33.74
CA ASP A 272 -4.53 -3.57 -33.17
C ASP A 272 -5.10 -4.98 -32.93
N ASP A 273 -4.39 -6.04 -33.36
CA ASP A 273 -4.87 -7.42 -33.15
C ASP A 273 -4.74 -7.81 -31.67
N ALA A 274 -5.88 -7.86 -30.97
CA ALA A 274 -5.95 -8.17 -29.55
C ALA A 274 -5.42 -9.56 -29.17
N ARG A 275 -5.21 -10.47 -30.13
CA ARG A 275 -4.71 -11.83 -29.86
C ARG A 275 -3.18 -11.88 -29.79
N ILE A 276 -2.50 -10.85 -30.29
CA ILE A 276 -1.04 -10.79 -30.30
C ILE A 276 -0.54 -10.29 -28.94
N SER A 277 0.42 -11.02 -28.38
CA SER A 277 1.14 -10.57 -27.19
C SER A 277 2.37 -9.77 -27.61
N TRP A 278 2.56 -8.56 -27.08
CA TRP A 278 3.64 -7.65 -27.52
C TRP A 278 4.70 -7.42 -26.45
N ILE A 279 5.95 -7.27 -26.89
CA ILE A 279 7.05 -6.66 -26.14
C ILE A 279 7.37 -5.33 -26.79
N LYS A 280 7.29 -4.24 -26.02
CA LYS A 280 7.43 -2.87 -26.52
C LYS A 280 8.41 -2.05 -25.69
N TYR A 281 9.17 -1.21 -26.38
CA TYR A 281 9.99 -0.15 -25.81
C TYR A 281 9.30 1.21 -25.96
N ASN A 282 9.00 1.87 -24.84
CA ASN A 282 8.34 3.16 -24.78
C ASN A 282 9.39 4.28 -24.62
N LYS A 283 9.45 5.23 -25.56
CA LYS A 283 10.31 6.41 -25.45
C LYS A 283 9.72 7.40 -24.43
N ALA A 284 10.01 7.18 -23.15
CA ALA A 284 9.54 8.01 -22.04
C ALA A 284 10.66 8.15 -21.00
N PRO A 285 11.63 9.07 -21.21
CA PRO A 285 12.80 9.19 -20.33
C PRO A 285 12.44 9.64 -18.90
N GLY A 286 11.27 10.25 -18.71
CA GLY A 286 10.74 10.62 -17.39
C GLY A 286 10.09 9.47 -16.60
N ASN A 287 9.84 8.32 -17.26
CA ASN A 287 9.19 7.17 -16.65
C ASN A 287 10.19 6.01 -16.51
N SER A 288 10.58 5.73 -15.28
CA SER A 288 11.62 4.75 -14.92
C SER A 288 11.07 3.37 -14.59
N ASN A 289 10.04 2.93 -15.31
CA ASN A 289 9.32 1.70 -14.99
C ASN A 289 9.39 0.65 -16.11
N ALA A 290 9.00 -0.57 -15.79
CA ALA A 290 8.60 -1.60 -16.74
C ALA A 290 7.31 -2.26 -16.24
N TYR A 291 6.58 -2.93 -17.13
CA TYR A 291 5.38 -3.66 -16.72
C TYR A 291 5.05 -4.82 -17.67
N GLY A 292 4.67 -5.95 -17.11
CA GLY A 292 4.00 -7.06 -17.77
C GLY A 292 2.50 -7.05 -17.46
N ARG A 293 1.66 -6.74 -18.45
CA ARG A 293 0.19 -6.79 -18.33
C ARG A 293 -0.38 -8.00 -19.04
N VAL A 294 -1.46 -8.55 -18.49
CA VAL A 294 -2.21 -9.65 -19.08
C VAL A 294 -3.68 -9.28 -19.26
N TYR A 295 -4.28 -9.76 -20.35
CA TYR A 295 -5.70 -9.68 -20.61
C TYR A 295 -6.28 -11.08 -20.46
N THR A 296 -7.19 -11.26 -19.52
CA THR A 296 -7.62 -12.58 -19.05
C THR A 296 -9.11 -12.82 -19.31
N ASP A 297 -9.47 -14.04 -19.70
CA ASP A 297 -10.84 -14.53 -19.62
C ASP A 297 -11.20 -14.74 -18.15
N VAL A 298 -12.02 -13.82 -17.62
CA VAL A 298 -12.42 -13.80 -16.21
C VAL A 298 -13.25 -15.01 -15.78
N ARG A 299 -13.66 -15.89 -16.71
CA ARG A 299 -14.40 -17.12 -16.40
C ARG A 299 -13.51 -18.32 -16.10
N THR A 300 -12.23 -18.25 -16.48
CA THR A 300 -11.32 -19.41 -16.43
C THR A 300 -9.94 -19.08 -15.89
N GLY A 301 -9.54 -17.80 -15.88
CA GLY A 301 -8.16 -17.39 -15.62
C GLY A 301 -7.26 -17.50 -16.86
N GLU A 302 -7.80 -17.80 -18.05
CA GLU A 302 -7.00 -17.92 -19.28
C GLU A 302 -6.51 -16.56 -19.74
N THR A 303 -5.19 -16.36 -19.72
CA THR A 303 -4.55 -15.20 -20.36
C THR A 303 -4.68 -15.34 -21.87
N LEU A 304 -5.41 -14.41 -22.48
CA LEU A 304 -5.68 -14.35 -23.92
C LEU A 304 -4.52 -13.68 -24.66
N CYS A 305 -3.92 -12.65 -24.07
CA CYS A 305 -2.72 -12.00 -24.56
C CYS A 305 -2.02 -11.25 -23.43
N ALA A 306 -0.74 -10.92 -23.67
CA ALA A 306 0.07 -10.11 -22.77
C ALA A 306 0.66 -8.90 -23.48
N TYR A 307 0.98 -7.88 -22.71
CA TYR A 307 1.66 -6.69 -23.19
C TYR A 307 2.73 -6.28 -22.20
N LEU A 308 3.97 -6.33 -22.65
CA LEU A 308 5.16 -5.99 -21.88
C LEU A 308 5.66 -4.64 -22.37
N GLY A 309 5.67 -3.63 -21.50
CA GLY A 309 6.18 -2.30 -21.78
C GLY A 309 7.42 -1.99 -20.96
N ILE A 310 8.53 -1.67 -21.62
CA ILE A 310 9.77 -1.18 -20.99
C ILE A 310 9.94 0.28 -21.36
N PHE A 311 9.98 1.18 -20.37
CA PHE A 311 10.17 2.61 -20.63
C PHE A 311 11.67 2.96 -20.74
N SER A 312 12.01 3.92 -21.59
CA SER A 312 13.40 4.35 -21.76
C SER A 312 14.00 5.03 -20.52
N GLY A 313 13.18 5.44 -19.54
CA GLY A 313 13.69 5.88 -18.24
C GLY A 313 14.26 4.74 -17.38
N VAL A 314 14.11 3.48 -17.79
CA VAL A 314 14.78 2.32 -17.16
C VAL A 314 16.30 2.49 -17.20
N ASP A 315 16.86 3.09 -18.25
CA ASP A 315 18.31 3.35 -18.37
C ASP A 315 18.87 4.05 -17.13
N ARG A 316 18.19 5.13 -16.72
CA ARG A 316 18.55 5.90 -15.52
C ARG A 316 18.42 5.09 -14.22
N THR A 317 17.53 4.10 -14.20
CA THR A 317 17.35 3.20 -13.06
C THR A 317 18.48 2.19 -12.98
N LEU A 318 18.90 1.64 -14.13
CA LEU A 318 20.03 0.73 -14.20
C LEU A 318 21.33 1.42 -13.76
N ASP A 319 21.57 2.66 -14.23
CA ASP A 319 22.69 3.48 -13.78
C ASP A 319 22.65 3.72 -12.27
N ARG A 320 21.46 3.96 -11.71
CA ARG A 320 21.28 4.19 -10.27
C ARG A 320 21.61 2.94 -9.46
N TRP A 321 21.12 1.77 -9.87
CA TRP A 321 21.42 0.51 -9.20
C TRP A 321 22.91 0.19 -9.27
N TYR A 322 23.51 0.30 -10.46
CA TYR A 322 24.94 0.09 -10.63
C TYR A 322 25.76 0.98 -9.69
N LEU A 323 25.45 2.28 -9.64
CA LEU A 323 26.14 3.22 -8.76
C LEU A 323 25.94 2.91 -7.27
N SER A 324 24.69 2.83 -6.84
CA SER A 324 24.35 2.73 -5.42
C SER A 324 24.65 1.36 -4.80
N GLN A 325 24.66 0.29 -5.60
CA GLN A 325 24.82 -1.08 -5.11
C GLN A 325 26.23 -1.65 -5.34
N THR A 326 27.06 -1.00 -6.18
CA THR A 326 28.46 -1.40 -6.39
C THR A 326 29.47 -0.34 -5.95
N GLY A 327 29.03 0.90 -5.74
CA GLY A 327 29.88 2.03 -5.42
C GLY A 327 30.63 2.60 -6.64
N ASN A 328 30.36 2.08 -7.84
CA ASN A 328 31.02 2.51 -9.06
C ASN A 328 30.30 3.72 -9.69
N ILE A 329 31.05 4.80 -9.91
CA ILE A 329 30.52 6.03 -10.51
C ILE A 329 30.88 6.20 -12.00
N ASP A 330 31.60 5.23 -12.57
CA ASP A 330 31.89 5.18 -13.99
C ASP A 330 30.66 4.72 -14.79
N PRO A 331 30.60 5.04 -16.10
CA PRO A 331 29.54 4.55 -16.97
C PRO A 331 29.39 3.04 -16.89
N VAL A 332 28.14 2.56 -16.89
CA VAL A 332 27.83 1.13 -16.85
C VAL A 332 28.47 0.45 -18.08
N PRO A 333 29.29 -0.60 -17.88
CA PRO A 333 29.80 -1.40 -18.99
C PRO A 333 28.66 -2.03 -19.81
N GLU A 334 28.85 -2.16 -21.12
CA GLU A 334 27.80 -2.64 -22.04
C GLU A 334 27.27 -4.04 -21.67
N ASP A 335 28.16 -4.96 -21.31
CA ASP A 335 27.80 -6.32 -20.88
C ASP A 335 26.94 -6.31 -19.61
N MET A 336 27.30 -5.46 -18.65
CA MET A 336 26.55 -5.25 -17.42
C MET A 336 25.18 -4.60 -17.68
N TYR A 337 25.12 -3.58 -18.54
CA TYR A 337 23.86 -2.96 -18.95
C TYR A 337 22.94 -3.99 -19.61
N MET A 338 23.46 -4.78 -20.54
CA MET A 338 22.69 -5.83 -21.22
C MET A 338 22.21 -6.92 -20.27
N ALA A 339 23.00 -7.28 -19.26
CA ALA A 339 22.59 -8.24 -18.22
C ALA A 339 21.47 -7.67 -17.33
N MET A 340 21.58 -6.41 -16.89
CA MET A 340 20.52 -5.76 -16.10
C MET A 340 19.24 -5.54 -16.91
N PHE A 341 19.34 -5.21 -18.20
CA PHE A 341 18.17 -5.10 -19.07
C PHE A 341 17.48 -6.45 -19.25
N GLU A 342 18.25 -7.53 -19.44
CA GLU A 342 17.73 -8.90 -19.47
C GLU A 342 17.02 -9.28 -18.17
N MET A 343 17.57 -8.92 -17.01
CA MET A 343 16.93 -9.12 -15.71
C MET A 343 15.55 -8.47 -15.66
N VAL A 344 15.43 -7.20 -16.09
CA VAL A 344 14.14 -6.48 -16.13
C VAL A 344 13.18 -7.19 -17.08
N ALA A 345 13.60 -7.52 -18.30
CA ALA A 345 12.75 -8.23 -19.26
C ALA A 345 12.30 -9.61 -18.75
N THR A 346 13.21 -10.36 -18.11
CA THR A 346 12.93 -11.68 -17.53
C THR A 346 11.89 -11.57 -16.41
N HIS A 347 12.03 -10.57 -15.53
CA HIS A 347 11.06 -10.29 -14.46
C HIS A 347 9.67 -9.99 -15.02
N GLU A 348 9.58 -9.08 -16.00
CA GLU A 348 8.28 -8.71 -16.58
C GLU A 348 7.62 -9.88 -17.34
N ILE A 349 8.40 -10.73 -18.01
CA ILE A 349 7.86 -11.98 -18.60
C ILE A 349 7.29 -12.87 -17.48
N GLY A 350 7.93 -12.97 -16.32
CA GLY A 350 7.41 -13.69 -15.15
C GLY A 350 6.00 -13.22 -14.76
N HIS A 351 5.76 -11.91 -14.71
CA HIS A 351 4.42 -11.35 -14.49
C HIS A 351 3.42 -11.72 -15.59
N THR A 352 3.84 -11.74 -16.86
CA THR A 352 2.96 -12.14 -17.96
C THR A 352 2.58 -13.63 -17.91
N LEU A 353 3.43 -14.47 -17.32
CA LEU A 353 3.16 -15.88 -17.04
C LEU A 353 2.28 -16.08 -15.78
N GLY A 354 1.90 -14.99 -15.11
CA GLY A 354 0.99 -15.00 -13.97
C GLY A 354 1.66 -14.94 -12.61
N LEU A 355 3.00 -14.88 -12.51
CA LEU A 355 3.70 -14.89 -11.23
C LEU A 355 3.57 -13.53 -10.51
N GLU A 356 3.32 -13.59 -9.20
CA GLU A 356 3.42 -12.43 -8.31
C GLU A 356 4.87 -12.19 -7.86
N HIS A 357 5.12 -11.03 -7.26
CA HIS A 357 6.36 -10.78 -6.53
C HIS A 357 6.56 -11.82 -5.43
N ASN A 358 7.80 -12.29 -5.25
CA ASN A 358 8.18 -13.11 -4.11
C ASN A 358 9.41 -12.52 -3.42
N PHE A 359 9.19 -11.46 -2.63
CA PHE A 359 10.24 -10.76 -1.85
C PHE A 359 10.84 -11.59 -0.71
N TYR A 360 10.36 -12.80 -0.48
CA TYR A 360 11.01 -13.73 0.45
C TYR A 360 12.25 -14.39 -0.19
N GLY A 361 12.37 -14.33 -1.51
CA GLY A 361 13.37 -15.07 -2.25
C GLY A 361 14.81 -14.60 -2.08
N SER A 362 15.03 -13.37 -1.63
CA SER A 362 16.30 -12.75 -1.28
C SER A 362 16.99 -13.40 -0.08
N ARG A 363 16.20 -14.05 0.79
CA ARG A 363 16.66 -14.62 2.06
C ARG A 363 17.40 -15.94 1.93
N ARG A 364 17.55 -16.46 0.71
CA ARG A 364 18.10 -17.79 0.43
C ARG A 364 19.51 -18.02 1.00
N PHE A 365 20.33 -16.97 1.06
CA PHE A 365 21.75 -17.08 1.41
C PHE A 365 22.14 -16.14 2.55
N THR A 366 23.11 -16.54 3.36
CA THR A 366 23.76 -15.65 4.34
C THR A 366 24.60 -14.58 3.65
N THR A 367 24.97 -13.50 4.35
CA THR A 367 25.85 -12.46 3.77
C THR A 367 27.18 -13.05 3.33
N GLU A 368 27.72 -14.03 4.07
CA GLU A 368 28.98 -14.70 3.70
C GLU A 368 28.84 -15.54 2.43
N GLN A 369 27.74 -16.28 2.30
CA GLN A 369 27.46 -17.08 1.09
C GLN A 369 27.28 -16.20 -0.15
N LEU A 370 26.67 -15.02 0.00
CA LEU A 370 26.53 -14.05 -1.09
C LEU A 370 27.87 -13.48 -1.55
N ARG A 371 28.94 -13.62 -0.75
CA ARG A 371 30.31 -13.23 -1.08
C ARG A 371 31.15 -14.37 -1.66
N ASP A 372 30.61 -15.59 -1.73
CA ASP A 372 31.29 -16.74 -2.32
C ASP A 372 31.11 -16.75 -3.85
N SER A 373 32.19 -16.49 -4.58
CA SER A 373 32.18 -16.45 -6.05
C SER A 373 31.87 -17.78 -6.72
N ALA A 374 32.30 -18.92 -6.15
CA ALA A 374 31.99 -20.23 -6.70
C ALA A 374 30.51 -20.57 -6.50
N LEU A 375 29.92 -20.13 -5.38
CA LEU A 375 28.49 -20.30 -5.11
C LEU A 375 27.64 -19.43 -6.03
N MET A 376 27.97 -18.15 -6.17
CA MET A 376 27.21 -17.19 -7.00
C MET A 376 27.23 -17.58 -8.48
N ALA A 377 28.38 -18.02 -9.00
CA ALA A 377 28.49 -18.51 -10.38
C ALA A 377 27.60 -19.74 -10.67
N ARG A 378 27.24 -20.52 -9.64
CA ARG A 378 26.43 -21.73 -9.79
C ARG A 378 24.93 -21.51 -9.54
N LEU A 379 24.57 -20.66 -8.58
CA LEU A 379 23.20 -20.57 -8.07
C LEU A 379 22.55 -19.19 -8.19
N SER A 380 23.31 -18.15 -8.59
CA SER A 380 22.92 -16.74 -8.42
C SER A 380 22.60 -16.41 -6.94
N HIS A 381 22.10 -15.21 -6.64
CA HIS A 381 21.96 -14.70 -5.26
C HIS A 381 20.56 -14.82 -4.65
N GLY A 382 19.62 -15.48 -5.32
CA GLY A 382 18.24 -15.60 -4.81
C GLY A 382 17.53 -16.89 -5.16
N SER A 383 16.29 -17.00 -4.68
CA SER A 383 15.39 -18.08 -5.10
C SER A 383 14.38 -17.69 -6.18
N SER A 384 14.14 -16.40 -6.39
CA SER A 384 13.14 -15.89 -7.33
C SER A 384 13.62 -14.62 -8.03
N ILE A 385 13.50 -14.56 -9.36
CA ILE A 385 13.70 -13.31 -10.12
C ILE A 385 12.61 -12.27 -9.80
N MET A 386 11.51 -12.71 -9.19
CA MET A 386 10.37 -11.88 -8.79
C MET A 386 10.59 -11.09 -7.49
N ASP A 387 11.81 -11.08 -6.94
CA ASP A 387 12.12 -10.55 -5.61
C ASP A 387 12.57 -9.07 -5.59
N TYR A 388 12.96 -8.48 -6.73
CA TYR A 388 13.60 -7.14 -6.75
C TYR A 388 14.92 -7.04 -5.96
N MET A 389 15.67 -8.14 -5.82
CA MET A 389 17.02 -8.13 -5.23
C MET A 389 17.99 -7.14 -5.91
N ARG A 390 17.73 -6.79 -7.18
CA ARG A 390 18.64 -6.00 -8.04
C ARG A 390 20.03 -6.64 -8.01
N LEU A 391 21.10 -5.88 -7.82
CA LEU A 391 22.47 -6.40 -7.82
C LEU A 391 22.84 -7.02 -6.48
N ASN A 392 23.69 -8.05 -6.49
CA ASN A 392 24.31 -8.59 -5.29
C ASN A 392 25.27 -7.55 -4.65
N TYR A 393 24.71 -6.71 -3.77
CA TYR A 393 25.44 -5.67 -3.05
C TYR A 393 26.14 -6.17 -1.78
N ALA A 394 25.94 -7.43 -1.39
CA ALA A 394 26.74 -8.06 -0.33
C ALA A 394 28.20 -8.25 -0.78
N ALA A 395 28.41 -8.47 -2.08
CA ALA A 395 29.71 -8.71 -2.69
C ALA A 395 30.61 -7.46 -2.66
N MET A 396 31.81 -7.63 -2.14
CA MET A 396 32.87 -6.63 -2.07
C MET A 396 33.91 -6.84 -3.19
N PRO A 397 34.74 -5.84 -3.54
CA PRO A 397 35.75 -5.97 -4.59
C PRO A 397 36.73 -7.14 -4.36
N GLU A 398 37.10 -7.40 -3.11
CA GLU A 398 38.01 -8.49 -2.74
C GLU A 398 37.45 -9.89 -2.96
N ASP A 399 36.13 -10.04 -3.11
CA ASP A 399 35.48 -11.35 -3.26
C ASP A 399 35.61 -11.92 -4.70
N GLY A 400 36.02 -11.08 -5.66
CA GLY A 400 36.27 -11.51 -7.04
C GLY A 400 35.02 -11.91 -7.84
N ILE A 401 33.81 -11.59 -7.34
CA ILE A 401 32.55 -11.83 -8.06
C ILE A 401 32.43 -10.82 -9.21
N SER A 402 32.32 -11.33 -10.45
CA SER A 402 32.15 -10.51 -11.65
C SER A 402 30.87 -9.67 -11.58
N MET A 403 30.82 -8.52 -12.25
CA MET A 403 29.63 -7.65 -12.19
C MET A 403 28.39 -8.33 -12.77
N VAL A 404 28.54 -9.12 -13.84
CA VAL A 404 27.45 -9.85 -14.47
C VAL A 404 26.89 -10.94 -13.53
N ASP A 405 27.75 -11.63 -12.77
CA ASP A 405 27.32 -12.65 -11.79
C ASP A 405 26.60 -12.03 -10.57
N ARG A 406 26.62 -10.71 -10.43
CA ARG A 406 25.83 -9.97 -9.43
C ARG A 406 24.41 -9.67 -9.92
N VAL A 407 24.05 -10.01 -11.16
CA VAL A 407 22.70 -9.82 -11.70
C VAL A 407 21.88 -11.09 -11.44
N PRO A 408 20.64 -10.98 -10.91
CA PRO A 408 19.83 -12.12 -10.55
C PRO A 408 19.25 -12.75 -11.82
N VAL A 409 19.09 -14.06 -11.76
CA VAL A 409 18.45 -14.86 -12.81
C VAL A 409 17.26 -15.62 -12.24
N ILE A 410 16.54 -16.34 -13.10
CA ILE A 410 15.46 -17.23 -12.67
C ILE A 410 16.00 -18.23 -11.64
N GLY A 411 15.34 -18.28 -10.48
CA GLY A 411 15.68 -19.16 -9.38
C GLY A 411 14.77 -20.39 -9.25
N PRO A 412 15.08 -21.28 -8.29
CA PRO A 412 14.35 -22.52 -8.08
C PRO A 412 12.89 -22.33 -7.67
N TYR A 413 12.52 -21.22 -7.01
CA TYR A 413 11.12 -20.94 -6.71
C TYR A 413 10.33 -20.70 -7.99
N ASP A 414 10.84 -19.86 -8.90
CA ASP A 414 10.16 -19.55 -10.16
C ASP A 414 9.97 -20.82 -10.98
N GLU A 415 10.99 -21.67 -11.04
CA GLU A 415 10.94 -22.95 -11.73
C GLU A 415 9.85 -23.86 -11.16
N ALA A 416 9.81 -23.97 -9.83
CA ALA A 416 8.80 -24.77 -9.14
C ALA A 416 7.39 -24.18 -9.29
N ALA A 417 7.25 -22.85 -9.30
CA ALA A 417 5.98 -22.17 -9.52
C ALA A 417 5.43 -22.42 -10.93
N ILE A 418 6.28 -22.38 -11.96
CA ILE A 418 5.89 -22.74 -13.33
C ILE A 418 5.45 -24.20 -13.41
N CYS A 419 6.19 -25.13 -12.80
CA CYS A 419 5.77 -26.54 -12.73
C CYS A 419 4.38 -26.68 -12.08
N TRP A 420 4.16 -25.98 -10.97
CA TRP A 420 2.88 -26.02 -10.25
C TRP A 420 1.70 -25.44 -11.06
N GLY A 421 1.91 -24.31 -11.75
CA GLY A 421 0.86 -23.60 -12.49
C GLY A 421 0.58 -24.21 -13.87
N TYR A 422 1.62 -24.58 -14.60
CA TYR A 422 1.55 -25.06 -15.99
C TYR A 422 1.67 -26.58 -16.15
N GLY A 423 2.00 -27.31 -15.09
CA GLY A 423 2.06 -28.78 -15.10
C GLY A 423 0.67 -29.42 -15.19
N ASP A 424 0.13 -29.54 -16.39
CA ASP A 424 -1.19 -30.15 -16.63
C ASP A 424 -1.24 -31.66 -16.31
N PHE A 425 -0.08 -32.28 -16.09
CA PHE A 425 0.07 -33.63 -15.56
C PHE A 425 -0.23 -33.73 -14.04
N LEU A 426 -0.35 -32.61 -13.33
CA LEU A 426 -0.70 -32.58 -11.90
C LEU A 426 -2.22 -32.49 -11.72
N SER A 427 -2.81 -33.49 -11.07
CA SER A 427 -4.17 -33.40 -10.53
C SER A 427 -4.29 -32.32 -9.45
N SER A 428 -5.51 -31.90 -9.11
CA SER A 428 -5.74 -30.91 -8.06
C SER A 428 -5.14 -31.32 -6.70
N LYS A 429 -5.15 -32.63 -6.39
CA LYS A 429 -4.54 -33.17 -5.17
C LYS A 429 -3.01 -33.05 -5.22
N GLU A 430 -2.39 -33.49 -6.32
CA GLU A 430 -0.94 -33.41 -6.50
C GLU A 430 -0.44 -31.95 -6.50
N ARG A 431 -1.20 -31.02 -7.08
CA ARG A 431 -0.89 -29.57 -7.00
C ARG A 431 -0.89 -29.08 -5.55
N SER A 432 -1.84 -29.51 -4.72
CA SER A 432 -1.87 -29.12 -3.31
C SER A 432 -0.72 -29.73 -2.49
N GLU A 433 -0.35 -30.97 -2.78
CA GLU A 433 0.82 -31.63 -2.17
C GLU A 433 2.14 -30.99 -2.60
N TYR A 434 2.26 -30.62 -3.89
CA TYR A 434 3.41 -29.91 -4.43
C TYR A 434 3.56 -28.51 -3.81
N ALA A 435 2.46 -27.76 -3.69
CA ALA A 435 2.44 -26.48 -2.98
C ALA A 435 2.84 -26.62 -1.50
N ALA A 436 2.43 -27.71 -0.84
CA ALA A 436 2.85 -28.02 0.54
C ALA A 436 4.36 -28.25 0.63
N TRP A 437 4.92 -29.02 -0.31
CA TRP A 437 6.35 -29.28 -0.40
C TRP A 437 7.15 -27.99 -0.65
N MET A 438 6.74 -27.18 -1.62
CA MET A 438 7.34 -25.86 -1.89
C MET A 438 7.35 -25.00 -0.63
N PHE A 439 6.19 -24.90 0.04
CA PHE A 439 6.05 -24.11 1.25
C PHE A 439 6.96 -24.58 2.40
N SER A 440 7.12 -25.90 2.56
CA SER A 440 7.99 -26.50 3.57
C SER A 440 9.49 -26.37 3.27
N THR A 441 9.85 -26.08 2.02
CA THR A 441 11.23 -25.94 1.56
C THR A 441 11.59 -24.46 1.54
N ASP A 442 12.50 -24.02 2.42
CA ASP A 442 12.80 -22.59 2.64
C ASP A 442 13.14 -21.83 1.34
N SER A 443 13.95 -22.43 0.47
CA SER A 443 14.35 -21.85 -0.82
C SER A 443 13.25 -21.86 -1.90
N LEU A 444 12.07 -22.40 -1.62
CA LEU A 444 10.91 -22.47 -2.52
C LEU A 444 9.67 -21.84 -1.88
N ARG A 445 9.85 -21.14 -0.76
CA ARG A 445 8.72 -20.56 -0.04
C ARG A 445 8.29 -19.25 -0.71
N TYR A 446 6.98 -19.09 -0.81
CA TYR A 446 6.35 -17.82 -1.14
C TYR A 446 5.66 -17.25 0.09
N ILE A 447 5.88 -15.95 0.32
CA ILE A 447 5.15 -15.18 1.32
C ILE A 447 4.53 -13.98 0.58
N PRO A 448 3.19 -13.81 0.64
CA PRO A 448 2.55 -12.67 0.02
C PRO A 448 3.13 -11.36 0.53
N GLN A 449 3.43 -10.45 -0.39
CA GLN A 449 3.91 -9.11 -0.06
C GLN A 449 2.97 -8.43 0.93
N SER A 450 3.54 -7.87 1.99
CA SER A 450 2.81 -7.10 2.99
C SER A 450 3.60 -5.87 3.41
N ILE A 451 2.94 -4.70 3.37
CA ILE A 451 3.57 -3.40 3.66
C ILE A 451 4.18 -3.35 5.07
N ASP A 452 3.62 -4.09 6.02
CA ASP A 452 4.06 -4.14 7.42
C ASP A 452 4.90 -5.40 7.77
N ASP A 453 5.33 -6.19 6.76
CA ASP A 453 6.09 -7.43 6.99
C ASP A 453 7.59 -7.25 6.70
N PRO A 454 8.48 -7.37 7.70
CA PRO A 454 9.92 -7.18 7.52
C PRO A 454 10.59 -8.29 6.69
N LEU A 455 9.91 -9.41 6.40
CA LEU A 455 10.47 -10.52 5.61
C LEU A 455 10.07 -10.48 4.12
N THR A 456 9.29 -9.48 3.70
CA THR A 456 8.86 -9.31 2.31
C THR A 456 9.12 -7.88 1.87
N GLN A 457 10.35 -7.39 2.02
CA GLN A 457 10.72 -6.02 1.67
C GLN A 457 11.36 -6.01 0.29
N ALA A 458 10.90 -5.12 -0.59
CA ALA A 458 11.56 -4.96 -1.88
C ALA A 458 12.98 -4.42 -1.69
N GLU A 459 13.92 -4.87 -2.53
CA GLU A 459 15.33 -4.44 -2.52
C GLU A 459 16.12 -4.84 -1.26
N ASP A 460 15.61 -5.78 -0.47
CA ASP A 460 16.40 -6.48 0.54
C ASP A 460 17.25 -7.63 -0.07
N LEU A 461 18.27 -8.06 0.66
CA LEU A 461 19.18 -9.12 0.20
C LEU A 461 19.77 -9.91 1.36
N GLY A 462 19.66 -11.23 1.27
CA GLY A 462 20.24 -12.19 2.21
C GLY A 462 19.40 -12.43 3.46
N SER A 463 19.73 -13.50 4.18
CA SER A 463 19.06 -13.88 5.43
C SER A 463 19.41 -12.97 6.61
N GLU A 464 20.52 -12.21 6.50
CA GLU A 464 21.08 -11.28 7.49
C GLU A 464 20.99 -9.82 6.96
N PRO A 465 19.78 -9.24 6.85
CA PRO A 465 19.56 -8.01 6.10
C PRO A 465 20.35 -6.81 6.64
N MET A 466 20.57 -6.70 7.96
CA MET A 466 21.35 -5.60 8.54
C MET A 466 22.83 -5.67 8.13
N ARG A 467 23.38 -6.89 8.07
CA ARG A 467 24.77 -7.14 7.69
C ARG A 467 24.99 -6.92 6.19
N THR A 468 24.06 -7.39 5.36
CA THR A 468 24.10 -7.14 3.90
C THR A 468 23.90 -5.65 3.59
N ALA A 469 22.99 -4.96 4.27
CA ALA A 469 22.81 -3.51 4.14
C ALA A 469 24.06 -2.73 4.57
N ALA A 470 24.77 -3.18 5.63
CA ALA A 470 26.02 -2.57 6.04
C ALA A 470 27.11 -2.67 4.96
N ASN A 471 27.18 -3.76 4.20
CA ASN A 471 28.08 -3.85 3.03
C ASN A 471 27.70 -2.84 1.95
N CYS A 472 26.39 -2.68 1.67
CA CYS A 472 25.96 -1.68 0.71
C CYS A 472 26.24 -0.24 1.19
N MET A 473 26.14 0.05 2.49
CA MET A 473 26.56 1.34 3.06
C MET A 473 28.05 1.64 2.77
N LEU A 474 28.91 0.62 2.70
CA LEU A 474 30.31 0.80 2.28
C LEU A 474 30.43 1.15 0.79
N HIS A 475 29.61 0.54 -0.07
CA HIS A 475 29.54 0.91 -1.49
C HIS A 475 29.07 2.36 -1.68
N LEU A 476 28.09 2.80 -0.89
CA LEU A 476 27.64 4.20 -0.89
C LEU A 476 28.75 5.17 -0.46
N SER A 477 29.51 4.83 0.59
CA SER A 477 30.69 5.59 1.01
C SER A 477 31.71 5.72 -0.12
N ARG A 478 32.04 4.60 -0.77
CA ARG A 478 32.97 4.55 -1.91
C ARG A 478 32.51 5.42 -3.08
N ALA A 479 31.21 5.41 -3.40
CA ALA A 479 30.67 6.26 -4.47
C ALA A 479 30.87 7.74 -4.17
N ILE A 480 30.55 8.19 -2.95
CA ILE A 480 30.71 9.59 -2.54
C ILE A 480 32.18 9.99 -2.48
N GLU A 481 33.04 9.18 -1.89
CA GLU A 481 34.48 9.43 -1.79
C GLU A 481 35.14 9.49 -3.17
N SER A 482 34.81 8.54 -4.06
CA SER A 482 35.31 8.51 -5.44
C SER A 482 34.87 9.77 -6.20
N TYR A 483 33.61 10.16 -6.06
CA TYR A 483 33.08 11.37 -6.70
C TYR A 483 33.80 12.63 -6.19
N GLN A 484 33.87 12.81 -4.88
CA GLN A 484 34.50 13.98 -4.26
C GLN A 484 35.99 14.07 -4.58
N SER A 485 36.72 12.95 -4.53
CA SER A 485 38.14 12.90 -4.86
C SER A 485 38.41 13.31 -6.31
N ARG A 486 37.64 12.79 -7.27
CA ARG A 486 37.78 13.11 -8.69
C ARG A 486 37.35 14.55 -9.00
N ALA A 487 36.29 15.05 -8.36
CA ALA A 487 35.88 16.44 -8.47
C ALA A 487 36.97 17.39 -7.95
N ALA A 488 37.52 17.11 -6.77
CA ALA A 488 38.62 17.89 -6.20
C ALA A 488 39.89 17.85 -7.06
N ALA A 489 40.18 16.72 -7.72
CA ALA A 489 41.31 16.62 -8.64
C ALA A 489 41.20 17.63 -9.81
N ALA A 490 39.99 17.93 -10.30
CA ALA A 490 39.78 18.97 -11.30
C ALA A 490 40.14 20.37 -10.76
N ASP A 491 39.86 20.65 -9.50
CA ASP A 491 40.17 21.93 -8.85
C ASP A 491 41.68 22.13 -8.64
N THR A 492 42.43 21.05 -8.41
CA THR A 492 43.90 21.11 -8.20
C THR A 492 44.71 21.42 -9.46
N ILE A 493 44.13 21.31 -10.66
CA ILE A 493 44.82 21.66 -11.90
C ILE A 493 45.01 23.18 -11.95
N ALA A 494 46.23 23.65 -11.64
CA ALA A 494 46.59 25.06 -11.74
C ALA A 494 46.94 25.43 -13.19
N GLY A 495 46.34 26.50 -13.73
CA GLY A 495 46.61 27.00 -15.08
C GLY A 495 45.35 27.43 -15.83
N THR A 496 45.42 28.56 -16.52
CA THR A 496 44.37 29.08 -17.42
C THR A 496 44.71 28.84 -18.89
N ASP A 497 45.80 28.12 -19.17
CA ASP A 497 46.16 27.71 -20.52
C ASP A 497 45.17 26.67 -21.07
N ALA A 498 45.12 26.56 -22.40
CA ALA A 498 44.15 25.70 -23.09
C ALA A 498 44.29 24.21 -22.70
N ALA A 499 45.51 23.72 -22.40
CA ALA A 499 45.72 22.32 -22.04
C ALA A 499 45.25 22.03 -20.60
N SER A 500 45.43 22.97 -19.68
CA SER A 500 44.92 22.87 -18.30
C SER A 500 43.39 22.96 -18.25
N LEU A 501 42.78 23.89 -19.01
CA LEU A 501 41.33 23.98 -19.14
C LEU A 501 40.72 22.73 -19.80
N ALA A 502 41.36 22.20 -20.84
CA ALA A 502 40.91 20.97 -21.50
C ALA A 502 40.95 19.76 -20.56
N ARG A 503 41.99 19.63 -19.73
CA ARG A 503 42.08 18.56 -18.71
C ARG A 503 41.00 18.69 -17.64
N LYS A 504 40.74 19.91 -17.14
CA LYS A 504 39.61 20.15 -16.21
C LYS A 504 38.28 19.76 -16.83
N ALA A 505 38.01 20.22 -18.05
CA ALA A 505 36.79 19.91 -18.77
C ALA A 505 36.64 18.40 -19.02
N ALA A 506 37.73 17.69 -19.31
CA ALA A 506 37.72 16.24 -19.49
C ALA A 506 37.35 15.49 -18.20
N ILE A 507 37.92 15.87 -17.05
CA ILE A 507 37.58 15.28 -15.76
C ILE A 507 36.10 15.54 -15.42
N MET A 508 35.67 16.79 -15.52
CA MET A 508 34.28 17.17 -15.21
C MET A 508 33.27 16.51 -16.15
N LYS A 509 33.61 16.35 -17.43
CA LYS A 509 32.77 15.65 -18.42
C LYS A 509 32.69 14.14 -18.15
N ALA A 510 33.73 13.55 -17.56
CA ALA A 510 33.76 12.14 -17.21
C ALA A 510 33.04 11.82 -15.89
N LEU A 511 32.66 12.83 -15.10
CA LEU A 511 31.89 12.64 -13.88
C LEU A 511 30.38 12.59 -14.20
N PRO A 512 29.63 11.69 -13.53
CA PRO A 512 28.18 11.77 -13.57
C PRO A 512 27.68 13.08 -12.95
N ASP A 513 26.44 13.47 -13.28
CA ASP A 513 25.82 14.65 -12.67
C ASP A 513 25.77 14.53 -11.14
N SER A 514 26.19 15.58 -10.44
CA SER A 514 26.24 15.59 -8.98
C SER A 514 24.86 15.27 -8.35
N ALA A 515 23.79 15.89 -8.85
CA ALA A 515 22.46 15.69 -8.28
C ALA A 515 21.99 14.24 -8.46
N PHE A 516 22.36 13.60 -9.58
CA PHE A 516 22.14 12.16 -9.76
C PHE A 516 22.88 11.32 -8.72
N VAL A 517 24.17 11.54 -8.49
CA VAL A 517 24.96 10.77 -7.51
C VAL A 517 24.41 10.91 -6.10
N TYR A 518 24.23 12.16 -5.63
CA TYR A 518 23.75 12.42 -4.28
C TYR A 518 22.29 11.94 -4.10
N SER A 519 21.44 12.05 -5.12
CA SER A 519 20.08 11.50 -5.07
C SER A 519 20.06 9.96 -5.03
N ALA A 520 20.90 9.29 -5.82
CA ALA A 520 21.03 7.84 -5.81
C ALA A 520 21.49 7.32 -4.45
N VAL A 521 22.55 7.93 -3.90
CA VAL A 521 23.11 7.56 -2.59
C VAL A 521 22.12 7.82 -1.46
N SER A 522 21.51 9.01 -1.39
CA SER A 522 20.55 9.33 -0.34
C SER A 522 19.30 8.46 -0.39
N SER A 523 18.82 8.11 -1.59
CA SER A 523 17.65 7.23 -1.75
C SER A 523 17.95 5.82 -1.23
N GLN A 524 19.07 5.23 -1.65
CA GLN A 524 19.47 3.89 -1.22
C GLN A 524 19.79 3.84 0.29
N TYR A 525 20.45 4.88 0.81
CA TYR A 525 20.73 5.03 2.25
C TYR A 525 19.45 4.99 3.09
N ARG A 526 18.47 5.83 2.72
CA ARG A 526 17.20 5.94 3.44
C ARG A 526 16.38 4.66 3.33
N GLN A 527 16.43 3.96 2.20
CA GLN A 527 15.77 2.67 2.04
C GLN A 527 16.29 1.63 3.05
N PHE A 528 17.61 1.54 3.26
CA PHE A 528 18.15 0.60 4.26
C PHE A 528 17.82 1.00 5.71
N VAL A 529 17.72 2.29 6.01
CA VAL A 529 17.23 2.75 7.32
C VAL A 529 15.77 2.34 7.52
N GLU A 530 14.91 2.48 6.49
CA GLU A 530 13.53 1.98 6.54
C GLU A 530 13.48 0.46 6.71
N HIS A 531 14.36 -0.28 6.02
CA HIS A 531 14.44 -1.74 6.19
C HIS A 531 14.78 -2.12 7.63
N ALA A 532 15.75 -1.45 8.26
CA ALA A 532 16.07 -1.66 9.68
C ALA A 532 14.90 -1.32 10.60
N LEU A 533 14.21 -0.20 10.35
CA LEU A 533 13.05 0.22 11.14
C LEU A 533 11.91 -0.81 11.13
N MET A 534 11.73 -1.54 10.03
CA MET A 534 10.71 -2.58 9.90
C MET A 534 10.95 -3.80 10.80
N PHE A 535 12.22 -4.08 11.14
CA PHE A 535 12.55 -5.16 12.08
C PHE A 535 12.25 -4.79 13.54
N ILE A 536 12.35 -3.50 13.91
CA ILE A 536 12.07 -3.03 15.27
C ILE A 536 10.56 -3.09 15.55
N GLY A 537 10.14 -3.93 16.50
CA GLY A 537 8.73 -4.21 16.77
C GLY A 537 8.02 -4.96 15.62
N GLY A 538 8.75 -5.44 14.62
CA GLY A 538 8.24 -6.16 13.46
C GLY A 538 7.61 -7.49 13.83
N ARG A 539 6.57 -7.89 13.08
CA ARG A 539 5.85 -9.15 13.32
C ARG A 539 5.48 -9.84 12.00
N PRO A 540 6.43 -10.53 11.35
CA PRO A 540 6.17 -11.20 10.09
C PRO A 540 5.03 -12.20 10.18
N LYS A 541 4.34 -12.39 9.06
CA LYS A 541 3.31 -13.39 8.87
C LYS A 541 4.00 -14.70 8.46
N MET A 542 4.15 -15.59 9.43
CA MET A 542 4.60 -16.96 9.17
C MET A 542 3.39 -17.84 8.93
N VAL A 543 3.45 -18.76 7.96
CA VAL A 543 2.39 -19.77 7.78
C VAL A 543 2.88 -21.09 8.38
N GLU A 544 2.10 -21.67 9.29
CA GLU A 544 2.44 -22.94 9.95
C GLU A 544 2.11 -24.15 9.06
N SER A 545 2.68 -25.31 9.41
CA SER A 545 2.39 -26.61 8.79
C SER A 545 0.92 -26.98 9.04
N GLY A 546 0.05 -26.59 8.10
CA GLY A 546 -1.41 -26.59 8.27
C GLY A 546 -2.12 -25.39 7.61
N GLY A 547 -1.37 -24.43 7.05
CA GLY A 547 -1.92 -23.29 6.31
C GLY A 547 -2.39 -22.13 7.19
N ARG A 548 -2.25 -22.24 8.51
CA ARG A 548 -2.60 -21.17 9.46
C ARG A 548 -1.51 -20.10 9.46
N THR A 549 -1.86 -18.86 9.15
CA THR A 549 -0.96 -17.71 9.33
C THR A 549 -0.87 -17.30 10.80
N VAL A 550 0.34 -17.28 11.34
CA VAL A 550 0.68 -16.82 12.68
C VAL A 550 1.65 -15.65 12.56
N SER A 551 1.38 -14.58 13.30
CA SER A 551 2.25 -13.42 13.36
C SER A 551 3.17 -13.54 14.58
N VAL A 552 4.43 -13.87 14.33
CA VAL A 552 5.46 -14.08 15.36
C VAL A 552 6.32 -12.81 15.42
N PRO A 553 6.64 -12.27 16.61
CA PRO A 553 7.54 -11.13 16.69
C PRO A 553 8.94 -11.51 16.20
N ILE A 554 9.63 -10.56 15.57
CA ILE A 554 11.06 -10.68 15.29
C ILE A 554 11.81 -10.94 16.59
N SER A 555 12.78 -11.85 16.58
CA SER A 555 13.61 -12.18 17.76
C SER A 555 14.35 -10.95 18.29
N SER A 556 14.54 -10.86 19.60
CA SER A 556 15.25 -9.73 20.24
C SER A 556 16.61 -9.45 19.60
N GLY A 557 17.42 -10.49 19.32
CA GLY A 557 18.74 -10.30 18.68
C GLY A 557 18.68 -9.56 17.34
N ILE A 558 17.73 -9.90 16.45
CA ILE A 558 17.56 -9.18 15.17
C ILE A 558 17.06 -7.74 15.40
N GLN A 559 16.23 -7.50 16.42
CA GLN A 559 15.79 -6.14 16.76
C GLN A 559 16.95 -5.30 17.33
N GLU A 560 17.82 -5.90 18.14
CA GLU A 560 19.06 -5.29 18.63
C GLU A 560 20.00 -4.94 17.47
N GLU A 561 20.23 -5.87 16.54
CA GLU A 561 21.02 -5.63 15.32
C GLU A 561 20.46 -4.46 14.49
N ALA A 562 19.13 -4.40 14.34
CA ALA A 562 18.48 -3.30 13.63
C ALA A 562 18.63 -1.96 14.37
N MET A 563 18.54 -1.98 15.70
CA MET A 563 18.75 -0.77 16.52
C MET A 563 20.21 -0.31 16.46
N ASP A 564 21.17 -1.22 16.46
CA ASP A 564 22.59 -0.90 16.32
C ASP A 564 22.91 -0.34 14.94
N PHE A 565 22.27 -0.86 13.88
CA PHE A 565 22.33 -0.28 12.55
C PHE A 565 21.83 1.18 12.57
N ILE A 566 20.67 1.45 13.17
CA ILE A 566 20.12 2.81 13.26
C ILE A 566 21.02 3.73 14.10
N ARG A 567 21.55 3.26 15.23
CA ARG A 567 22.50 4.05 16.03
C ARG A 567 23.68 4.49 15.19
N LYS A 568 24.28 3.55 14.45
CA LYS A 568 25.46 3.80 13.61
C LYS A 568 25.19 4.68 12.38
N TYR A 569 24.01 4.60 11.78
CA TYR A 569 23.72 5.29 10.52
C TYR A 569 22.72 6.45 10.65
N VAL A 570 22.18 6.71 11.85
CA VAL A 570 21.25 7.84 12.05
C VAL A 570 21.64 8.68 13.27
N PHE A 571 21.93 8.05 14.41
CA PHE A 571 22.24 8.83 15.62
C PHE A 571 23.70 9.23 15.73
N ASP A 572 24.60 8.46 15.12
CA ASP A 572 26.02 8.75 14.99
C ASP A 572 26.49 8.48 13.53
N PRO A 573 25.93 9.21 12.54
CA PRO A 573 26.18 8.89 11.14
C PRO A 573 27.65 9.17 10.77
N PRO A 574 28.24 8.34 9.90
CA PRO A 574 29.60 8.58 9.42
C PRO A 574 29.68 9.91 8.65
N GLN A 575 30.86 10.56 8.66
CA GLN A 575 31.05 11.89 8.10
C GLN A 575 30.57 12.02 6.63
N TRP A 576 30.79 10.98 5.82
CA TRP A 576 30.36 10.96 4.41
C TRP A 576 28.84 11.02 4.23
N ALA A 577 28.06 10.61 5.25
CA ALA A 577 26.60 10.54 5.24
C ALA A 577 25.93 11.65 6.06
N ALA A 578 26.70 12.50 6.76
CA ALA A 578 26.16 13.53 7.65
C ALA A 578 25.19 14.51 6.95
N TRP A 579 25.35 14.73 5.64
CA TRP A 579 24.45 15.58 4.85
C TRP A 579 23.08 14.94 4.56
N ILE A 580 22.93 13.63 4.76
CA ILE A 580 21.66 12.89 4.55
C ILE A 580 20.76 12.98 5.79
N VAL A 581 21.39 13.10 6.97
CA VAL A 581 20.78 12.95 8.28
C VAL A 581 20.75 14.31 8.98
N ASP A 582 19.66 15.04 8.79
CA ASP A 582 19.36 16.28 9.52
C ASP A 582 18.50 16.00 10.77
N ASP A 583 18.30 17.03 11.60
CA ASP A 583 17.52 16.94 12.84
C ASP A 583 16.07 16.46 12.59
N ASP A 584 15.47 16.87 11.46
CA ASP A 584 14.12 16.47 11.06
C ASP A 584 14.07 14.98 10.73
N TYR A 585 15.07 14.45 10.03
CA TYR A 585 15.16 13.03 9.72
C TYR A 585 15.42 12.19 10.98
N VAL A 586 16.25 12.66 11.90
CA VAL A 586 16.46 12.02 13.21
C VAL A 586 15.15 11.94 13.99
N GLU A 587 14.37 13.02 14.03
CA GLU A 587 13.08 13.05 14.73
C GLU A 587 12.03 12.15 14.05
N TYR A 588 12.03 12.10 12.71
CA TYR A 588 11.22 11.16 11.95
C TYR A 588 11.53 9.70 12.32
N VAL A 589 12.82 9.32 12.38
CA VAL A 589 13.27 7.98 12.75
C VAL A 589 12.86 7.65 14.19
N LYS A 590 13.08 8.56 15.15
CA LYS A 590 12.63 8.40 16.55
C LYS A 590 11.12 8.17 16.64
N SER A 591 10.35 9.00 15.94
CA SER A 591 8.89 8.88 15.86
C SER A 591 8.45 7.55 15.23
N ARG A 592 9.18 7.03 14.25
CA ARG A 592 8.91 5.73 13.62
C ARG A 592 9.17 4.57 14.59
N ILE A 593 10.29 4.58 15.30
CA ILE A 593 10.62 3.60 16.35
C ILE A 593 9.52 3.55 17.41
N MET A 594 9.12 4.71 17.95
CA MET A 594 8.08 4.81 18.97
C MET A 594 6.73 4.27 18.49
N ARG A 595 6.35 4.55 17.23
CA ARG A 595 5.13 4.00 16.62
C ARG A 595 5.20 2.48 16.49
N ASN A 596 6.33 1.94 16.04
CA ASN A 596 6.48 0.49 15.85
C ASN A 596 6.42 -0.26 17.18
N LEU A 597 7.12 0.22 18.21
CA LEU A 597 7.08 -0.36 19.56
C LEU A 597 5.68 -0.27 20.20
N SER A 598 4.96 0.85 19.99
CA SER A 598 3.59 1.01 20.49
C SER A 598 2.63 0.01 19.85
N ARG A 599 2.71 -0.18 18.53
CA ARG A 599 1.93 -1.18 17.79
C ARG A 599 2.23 -2.61 18.26
N ALA A 600 3.49 -2.92 18.54
CA ALA A 600 3.89 -4.23 19.07
C ALA A 600 3.24 -4.51 20.44
N LYS A 601 3.14 -3.48 21.31
CA LYS A 601 2.52 -3.59 22.64
C LYS A 601 1.00 -3.79 22.58
N GLU A 602 0.29 -3.03 21.74
CA GLU A 602 -1.18 -3.16 21.58
C GLU A 602 -1.59 -4.56 21.10
N LYS A 603 -0.82 -5.16 20.18
CA LYS A 603 -1.09 -6.52 19.68
C LYS A 603 -0.73 -7.63 20.68
N SER A 604 0.16 -7.38 21.64
CA SER A 604 0.46 -8.34 22.72
C SER A 604 -0.67 -8.44 23.75
N LEU A 605 -1.38 -7.34 24.01
CA LEU A 605 -2.53 -7.29 24.94
C LEU A 605 -3.79 -8.04 24.44
N THR A 606 -3.81 -8.53 23.19
CA THR A 606 -5.00 -9.12 22.55
C THR A 606 -4.94 -10.65 22.36
N ARG A 607 -3.89 -11.34 22.84
CA ARG A 607 -3.84 -12.82 22.82
C ARG A 607 -3.33 -13.40 24.14
N GLU A 608 -4.25 -13.97 24.94
CA GLU A 608 -3.93 -14.95 25.97
C GLU A 608 -3.40 -16.23 25.30
N ASN A 609 -2.12 -16.54 25.54
CA ASN A 609 -1.60 -17.85 25.94
C ASN A 609 -0.08 -17.88 25.68
N GLY A 610 0.68 -17.64 26.76
CA GLY A 610 2.07 -18.09 26.94
C GLY A 610 3.10 -17.70 25.88
N ALA A 611 3.61 -16.46 25.92
CA ALA A 611 4.97 -16.14 25.46
C ALA A 611 5.44 -14.76 25.96
N PHE A 612 6.59 -14.77 26.65
CA PHE A 612 7.54 -13.70 26.93
C PHE A 612 7.03 -12.32 27.40
N ASP A 613 7.42 -11.98 28.63
CA ASP A 613 7.23 -10.69 29.26
C ASP A 613 8.19 -9.64 28.66
N MET A 614 7.68 -8.77 27.78
CA MET A 614 8.42 -7.59 27.28
C MET A 614 8.61 -6.50 28.35
N SER A 615 8.25 -6.74 29.62
CA SER A 615 8.52 -5.79 30.71
C SER A 615 10.01 -5.68 31.06
N ILE A 616 10.82 -6.71 30.74
CA ILE A 616 12.24 -6.77 31.18
C ILE A 616 13.17 -5.86 30.36
N GLU A 617 12.81 -5.46 29.13
CA GLU A 617 13.66 -4.56 28.32
C GLU A 617 13.33 -3.08 28.48
N LYS A 618 12.19 -2.75 29.10
CA LYS A 618 11.84 -1.34 29.36
C LYS A 618 12.78 -0.68 30.37
N ASP A 619 13.50 -1.49 31.16
CA ASP A 619 14.45 -1.04 32.17
C ASP A 619 15.91 -0.97 31.65
N ARG A 620 16.18 -1.37 30.39
CA ARG A 620 17.53 -1.23 29.76
C ARG A 620 17.62 -0.20 28.64
N LEU A 621 16.49 0.24 28.07
CA LEU A 621 16.45 1.39 27.15
C LEU A 621 16.08 2.68 27.89
N ILE A 622 16.82 2.96 28.96
CA ILE A 622 17.01 4.35 29.38
C ILE A 622 17.95 4.94 28.33
N LEU A 623 17.43 5.86 27.53
CA LEU A 623 18.24 6.73 26.70
C LEU A 623 19.37 7.30 27.59
N GLU A 624 20.63 6.93 27.30
CA GLU A 624 21.78 7.72 27.74
C GLU A 624 21.65 9.09 27.06
N MET A 625 20.91 9.97 27.72
CA MET A 625 20.97 11.41 27.51
C MET A 625 22.00 11.92 28.52
N ASP A 626 22.99 12.65 28.01
CA ASP A 626 24.10 13.27 28.73
C ASP A 626 23.78 13.60 30.19
N GLU A 627 24.48 12.91 31.10
CA GLU A 627 24.50 13.19 32.52
C GLU A 627 25.22 14.52 32.77
N THR A 628 24.48 15.63 32.88
CA THR A 628 25.01 16.83 33.52
C THR A 628 23.98 17.52 34.43
N PHE A 629 24.19 17.32 35.73
CA PHE A 629 23.76 18.13 36.89
C PHE A 629 22.28 18.09 37.33
N ILE A 630 22.00 17.37 38.43
CA ILE A 630 21.76 17.90 39.80
C ILE A 630 21.35 16.74 40.73
N SER A 631 22.09 16.56 41.83
CA SER A 631 21.70 15.76 42.99
C SER A 631 21.05 16.64 44.06
N VAL A 632 19.96 16.18 44.70
CA VAL A 632 19.56 16.68 46.04
C VAL A 632 18.99 15.52 46.87
N ASP A 633 19.65 15.25 48.00
CA ASP A 633 19.22 14.35 49.08
C ASP A 633 18.24 15.06 50.05
N ALA A 634 17.23 14.34 50.56
CA ALA A 634 16.78 14.42 51.97
C ALA A 634 15.76 13.30 52.32
N GLN A 635 15.97 12.65 53.48
CA GLN A 635 15.09 11.66 54.12
C GLN A 635 14.27 12.24 55.30
N ILE A 636 13.00 11.79 55.38
CA ILE A 636 12.19 11.29 56.53
C ILE A 636 12.00 12.18 57.79
N ASP A 637 10.73 12.42 58.21
CA ASP A 637 10.17 11.79 59.43
C ASP A 637 8.62 11.76 59.52
N SER A 638 8.21 10.70 60.19
CA SER A 638 6.95 10.02 60.42
C SER A 638 6.00 10.68 61.42
N GLY A 639 4.71 10.36 61.27
CA GLY A 639 3.82 10.21 62.41
C GLY A 639 3.12 11.48 62.94
N ALA A 640 1.84 11.30 63.23
CA ALA A 640 1.03 12.12 64.15
C ALA A 640 0.77 13.59 63.77
N GLY A 641 -0.31 13.77 63.00
CA GLY A 641 -1.42 14.69 63.30
C GLY A 641 -1.13 16.15 63.65
N LEU A 642 -1.58 17.08 62.79
CA LEU A 642 -1.88 18.45 63.21
C LEU A 642 -3.15 18.98 62.54
N ARG A 643 -4.16 19.21 63.40
CA ARG A 643 -5.33 20.07 63.16
C ARG A 643 -4.89 21.54 63.10
N ASN A 644 -5.58 22.32 62.26
CA ASN A 644 -5.76 23.78 62.34
C ASN A 644 -4.51 24.67 62.44
N ARG A 645 -3.80 24.89 61.31
CA ARG A 645 -3.21 26.20 60.93
C ARG A 645 -3.15 26.36 59.40
N PRO A 646 -3.34 27.57 58.84
CA PRO A 646 -3.18 27.83 57.41
C PRO A 646 -1.69 27.92 57.03
N LEU A 647 -1.29 27.29 55.92
CA LEU A 647 0.07 27.42 55.36
C LEU A 647 0.26 28.79 54.66
N PRO A 648 1.43 29.45 54.79
CA PRO A 648 1.74 30.70 54.09
C PRO A 648 2.25 30.49 52.65
N SER A 649 1.90 31.47 51.81
CA SER A 649 2.26 31.80 50.42
C SER A 649 3.25 30.90 49.65
N THR A 650 2.71 30.28 48.59
CA THR A 650 3.27 30.11 47.22
C THR A 650 4.81 30.20 47.07
N PRO A 651 5.54 29.09 46.83
CA PRO A 651 6.98 29.14 46.57
C PRO A 651 7.30 29.78 45.21
N VAL A 652 8.35 30.60 45.15
CA VAL A 652 8.82 31.29 43.93
C VAL A 652 10.20 30.75 43.55
N PHE A 653 10.33 30.23 42.33
CA PHE A 653 11.59 29.71 41.78
C PHE A 653 12.10 30.57 40.61
N ARG A 654 13.43 30.69 40.47
CA ARG A 654 14.10 31.49 39.42
C ARG A 654 15.07 30.61 38.63
N CYS A 655 14.94 30.62 37.30
CA CYS A 655 15.81 29.86 36.39
C CYS A 655 16.53 30.82 35.43
N LYS A 656 17.86 30.68 35.27
CA LYS A 656 18.70 31.38 34.27
C LYS A 656 19.09 30.41 33.15
N GLY A 657 18.94 30.78 31.88
CA GLY A 657 19.22 29.90 30.73
C GLY A 657 19.60 30.65 29.44
N ARG A 658 20.17 29.94 28.45
CA ARG A 658 20.56 30.50 27.13
C ARG A 658 19.32 30.95 26.34
N ALA A 659 19.49 31.98 25.50
CA ALA A 659 18.40 32.76 24.91
C ALA A 659 17.43 31.95 24.01
N ASP A 660 17.91 30.89 23.35
CA ASP A 660 17.18 30.00 22.44
C ASP A 660 16.24 29.02 23.16
N ILE A 661 16.70 28.43 24.26
CA ILE A 661 15.88 27.57 25.13
C ILE A 661 14.85 28.41 25.90
N THR A 662 15.26 29.61 26.30
CA THR A 662 14.43 30.61 27.01
C THR A 662 13.24 31.03 26.13
N ASP A 663 13.44 31.23 24.82
CA ASP A 663 12.35 31.59 23.91
C ASP A 663 11.40 30.42 23.59
N THR A 664 11.92 29.20 23.57
CA THR A 664 11.13 27.96 23.34
C THR A 664 10.24 27.64 24.55
N LEU A 665 10.78 27.67 25.77
CA LEU A 665 10.00 27.49 27.01
C LEU A 665 8.98 28.61 27.22
N TYR A 666 9.32 29.84 26.84
CA TYR A 666 8.37 30.95 26.82
C TYR A 666 7.22 30.68 25.86
N ARG A 667 7.47 30.28 24.61
CA ARG A 667 6.40 29.96 23.64
C ARG A 667 5.54 28.78 24.07
N LEU A 668 6.13 27.77 24.72
CA LEU A 668 5.42 26.63 25.29
C LEU A 668 4.53 27.04 26.48
N LEU A 669 5.03 27.80 27.47
CA LEU A 669 4.25 28.20 28.65
C LEU A 669 3.29 29.38 28.39
N SER A 670 3.54 30.16 27.33
CA SER A 670 2.64 31.19 26.81
C SER A 670 1.53 30.63 25.93
N SER A 671 1.66 29.38 25.47
CA SER A 671 0.62 28.72 24.70
C SER A 671 -0.54 28.34 25.64
N PRO A 672 -1.75 28.93 25.46
CA PRO A 672 -2.91 28.62 26.30
C PRO A 672 -3.22 27.12 26.31
N VAL A 673 -2.99 26.45 25.18
CA VAL A 673 -3.21 25.02 24.95
C VAL A 673 -2.25 24.15 25.76
N ILE A 674 -1.01 24.59 25.97
CA ILE A 674 0.00 23.84 26.74
C ILE A 674 -0.12 24.13 28.23
N ARG A 675 -0.51 25.36 28.63
CA ARG A 675 -0.87 25.69 30.01
C ARG A 675 -2.10 24.93 30.50
N GLU A 676 -3.06 24.69 29.61
CA GLU A 676 -4.28 23.90 29.89
C GLU A 676 -4.00 22.38 29.87
N LYS A 677 -3.00 21.92 29.11
CA LYS A 677 -2.64 20.48 28.98
C LYS A 677 -1.55 19.99 29.94
N TYR A 678 -0.62 20.86 30.35
CA TYR A 678 0.56 20.52 31.15
C TYR A 678 0.80 21.51 32.31
N GLY A 679 -0.21 22.31 32.68
CA GLY A 679 -0.14 23.31 33.76
C GLY A 679 0.22 22.76 35.15
N LEU A 680 0.28 21.43 35.27
CA LEU A 680 0.71 20.70 36.45
C LEU A 680 2.18 20.32 36.30
N LEU A 681 3.04 21.00 37.05
CA LEU A 681 4.42 20.56 37.25
C LEU A 681 4.46 19.64 38.46
N SER A 682 5.01 18.46 38.28
CA SER A 682 5.30 17.52 39.38
C SER A 682 6.77 17.66 39.74
N VAL A 683 7.04 18.13 40.96
CA VAL A 683 8.39 18.07 41.54
C VAL A 683 8.29 17.18 42.77
N HIS A 684 8.92 16.01 42.67
CA HIS A 684 8.95 14.98 43.73
C HIS A 684 7.55 14.62 44.26
N GLY A 685 6.63 14.30 43.35
CA GLY A 685 5.31 13.76 43.67
C GLY A 685 4.32 14.77 44.25
N ASN A 686 4.73 16.00 44.52
CA ASN A 686 3.81 17.10 44.80
C ASN A 686 3.44 17.78 43.49
N ILE A 687 2.13 17.90 43.27
CA ILE A 687 1.56 18.47 42.06
C ILE A 687 1.31 19.97 42.30
N PHE A 688 1.92 20.81 41.47
CA PHE A 688 1.81 22.26 41.52
C PHE A 688 1.14 22.77 40.25
N ASP A 689 0.23 23.73 40.38
CA ASP A 689 -0.26 24.47 39.22
C ASP A 689 0.63 25.69 38.98
N VAL A 690 0.95 25.97 37.70
CA VAL A 690 1.69 27.19 37.34
C VAL A 690 0.76 28.40 37.32
N ALA A 691 0.60 29.03 38.49
CA ALA A 691 -0.24 30.21 38.69
C ALA A 691 0.21 31.42 37.85
N GLY A 692 1.51 31.58 37.59
CA GLY A 692 2.04 32.73 36.86
C GLY A 692 3.46 32.54 36.34
N TYR A 693 3.82 33.29 35.30
CA TYR A 693 5.22 33.46 34.89
C TYR A 693 5.49 34.87 34.40
N ARG A 694 6.73 35.34 34.53
CA ARG A 694 7.18 36.64 34.01
C ARG A 694 8.60 36.55 33.44
N LYS A 695 8.80 37.11 32.23
CA LYS A 695 10.13 37.28 31.60
C LYS A 695 10.93 38.34 32.35
N VAL A 696 12.20 38.03 32.62
CA VAL A 696 13.22 38.98 33.09
C VAL A 696 14.42 38.88 32.16
N ASP A 697 15.29 39.89 32.17
CA ASP A 697 16.30 40.07 31.09
C ASP A 697 17.16 38.83 30.81
N ASP A 698 17.48 38.04 31.84
CA ASP A 698 18.31 36.83 31.73
C ASP A 698 17.55 35.50 31.98
N GLY A 699 16.20 35.48 31.99
CA GLY A 699 15.43 34.27 32.30
C GLY A 699 13.96 34.48 32.67
N PHE A 700 13.38 33.59 33.49
CA PHE A 700 11.98 33.68 33.94
C PHE A 700 11.83 33.49 35.44
N ILE A 701 10.77 34.10 35.99
CA ILE A 701 10.26 33.84 37.33
C ILE A 701 8.94 33.09 37.19
N LEU A 702 8.82 31.96 37.91
CA LEU A 702 7.60 31.15 37.97
C LEU A 702 6.95 31.27 39.35
N THR A 703 5.63 31.34 39.37
CA THR A 703 4.79 31.36 40.58
C THR A 703 3.88 30.15 40.56
N LEU A 704 3.93 29.33 41.62
CA LEU A 704 3.31 28.01 41.65
C LEU A 704 2.33 27.85 42.82
N ASP A 705 1.07 27.49 42.54
CA ASP A 705 0.06 27.22 43.57
C ASP A 705 0.04 25.73 43.95
N LEU A 706 0.08 25.48 45.26
CA LEU A 706 -0.05 24.13 45.83
C LEU A 706 -1.52 23.77 45.97
N LYS A 707 -1.96 22.67 45.34
CA LYS A 707 -3.31 22.14 45.53
C LYS A 707 -3.33 20.99 46.54
N TYR A 708 -3.82 21.27 47.73
CA TYR A 708 -4.49 20.27 48.57
C TYR A 708 -5.76 20.86 49.22
N ARG A 709 -6.91 20.18 49.07
CA ARG A 709 -8.02 20.30 50.03
C ARG A 709 -8.87 19.03 50.11
N TYR A 710 -9.06 18.58 51.34
CA TYR A 710 -9.86 17.44 51.80
C TYR A 710 -11.22 17.93 52.31
N TYR A 711 -12.30 17.17 52.08
CA TYR A 711 -13.55 17.28 52.87
C TYR A 711 -14.10 15.89 53.25
N PRO A 712 -14.51 15.67 54.51
CA PRO A 712 -14.49 14.33 55.10
C PRO A 712 -15.80 13.52 54.96
N GLU A 713 -16.90 14.08 54.45
CA GLU A 713 -18.22 13.42 54.52
C GLU A 713 -19.19 13.68 53.34
N ARG A 714 -18.71 14.03 52.13
CA ARG A 714 -19.61 14.18 50.95
C ARG A 714 -18.90 13.79 49.65
N PRO A 715 -19.27 12.69 48.96
CA PRO A 715 -18.85 12.47 47.59
C PRO A 715 -19.80 13.24 46.66
N VAL A 716 -19.50 14.50 46.39
CA VAL A 716 -20.14 15.27 45.32
C VAL A 716 -19.13 15.44 44.20
N VAL A 717 -19.43 14.92 43.02
CA VAL A 717 -18.69 15.22 41.79
C VAL A 717 -19.51 16.23 40.99
N GLU A 718 -19.09 17.50 41.02
CA GLU A 718 -19.64 18.56 40.16
C GLU A 718 -18.71 18.76 38.96
N MET A 719 -19.27 18.80 37.75
CA MET A 719 -18.53 19.14 36.52
C MET A 719 -19.30 20.20 35.73
N PHE A 720 -18.61 21.28 35.36
CA PHE A 720 -19.13 22.34 34.49
C PHE A 720 -18.52 22.20 33.09
N PRO A 721 -19.31 22.19 32.00
CA PRO A 721 -18.77 22.24 30.64
C PRO A 721 -18.41 23.68 30.24
N VAL A 722 -17.24 23.86 29.62
CA VAL A 722 -16.77 25.13 29.04
C VAL A 722 -17.41 25.33 27.66
N ALA A 723 -17.89 26.54 27.39
CA ALA A 723 -18.54 26.89 26.12
C ALA A 723 -17.58 26.73 24.93
N GLY A 724 -18.08 26.11 23.84
CA GLY A 724 -17.37 26.03 22.54
C GLY A 724 -16.71 24.69 22.21
N THR A 725 -16.89 23.64 23.02
CA THR A 725 -16.40 22.28 22.68
C THR A 725 -17.52 21.41 22.09
N LEU A 726 -17.29 20.90 20.87
CA LEU A 726 -18.05 19.80 20.24
C LEU A 726 -17.48 18.44 20.72
N PRO A 727 -18.23 17.33 20.58
CA PRO A 727 -18.66 16.47 21.69
C PRO A 727 -17.59 15.53 22.24
N VAL A 728 -17.43 15.53 23.57
CA VAL A 728 -16.69 14.48 24.28
C VAL A 728 -17.58 13.23 24.35
N LYS A 729 -17.13 12.15 23.70
CA LYS A 729 -17.68 10.80 23.94
C LYS A 729 -17.30 10.38 25.35
N VAL A 730 -18.20 10.55 26.32
CA VAL A 730 -17.98 10.07 27.69
C VAL A 730 -18.41 8.61 27.76
N SER A 731 -17.44 7.71 27.89
CA SER A 731 -17.68 6.28 28.14
C SER A 731 -17.31 5.99 29.60
N PHE A 732 -18.24 5.45 30.38
CA PHE A 732 -17.97 5.07 31.77
C PHE A 732 -17.50 3.61 31.80
N HIS A 733 -16.24 3.37 32.17
CA HIS A 733 -15.76 2.05 32.53
C HIS A 733 -15.57 1.99 34.04
N ILE A 734 -16.46 1.29 34.75
CA ILE A 734 -16.27 0.99 36.16
C ILE A 734 -15.59 -0.38 36.22
N ARG A 735 -14.30 -0.40 36.57
CA ARG A 735 -13.53 -1.61 36.76
C ARG A 735 -13.31 -1.80 38.27
N TYR A 736 -13.91 -2.84 38.85
CA TYR A 736 -13.69 -3.20 40.26
C TYR A 736 -12.46 -4.12 40.34
N ASN A 737 -11.44 -3.74 41.12
CA ASN A 737 -10.22 -4.53 41.29
C ASN A 737 -10.30 -5.53 42.47
N THR A 738 -11.50 -6.02 42.83
CA THR A 738 -11.65 -7.08 43.85
C THR A 738 -12.98 -7.82 43.65
N PRO A 739 -13.06 -9.15 43.92
CA PRO A 739 -14.29 -9.90 43.70
C PRO A 739 -15.39 -9.41 44.65
N VAL A 740 -16.51 -8.93 44.11
CA VAL A 740 -17.69 -8.57 44.89
C VAL A 740 -18.35 -9.86 45.39
N ARG A 741 -18.32 -10.12 46.70
CA ARG A 741 -19.17 -11.14 47.32
C ARG A 741 -20.63 -10.72 47.16
N GLN A 742 -21.49 -11.67 46.80
CA GLN A 742 -22.90 -11.47 46.42
C GLN A 742 -23.81 -10.83 47.49
N ASP A 743 -23.33 -10.59 48.72
CA ASP A 743 -24.17 -10.13 49.84
C ASP A 743 -23.79 -8.74 50.41
N THR A 744 -22.90 -7.99 49.76
CA THR A 744 -22.57 -6.63 50.22
C THR A 744 -23.58 -5.62 49.67
N VAL A 745 -24.69 -5.41 50.38
CA VAL A 745 -25.62 -4.30 50.13
C VAL A 745 -24.92 -2.98 50.45
N LEU A 746 -24.61 -2.17 49.43
CA LEU A 746 -24.21 -0.77 49.59
C LEU A 746 -25.36 0.00 50.25
N LYS A 747 -25.19 0.38 51.52
CA LYS A 747 -26.19 1.11 52.32
C LYS A 747 -26.17 2.63 52.15
N GLU A 748 -25.37 3.19 51.24
CA GLU A 748 -25.23 4.64 51.07
C GLU A 748 -25.80 5.13 49.73
N GLU A 749 -26.55 6.22 49.80
CA GLU A 749 -27.36 6.81 48.72
C GLU A 749 -26.47 7.61 47.75
N ILE A 750 -26.45 7.26 46.46
CA ILE A 750 -25.62 7.93 45.44
C ILE A 750 -26.45 8.99 44.74
N SER A 751 -26.07 10.26 44.84
CA SER A 751 -26.78 11.39 44.20
C SER A 751 -26.14 11.80 42.87
N LEU A 752 -26.96 11.88 41.81
CA LEU A 752 -26.59 12.34 40.46
C LEU A 752 -27.27 13.68 40.15
N ALA A 753 -26.50 14.76 39.95
CA ALA A 753 -27.05 16.05 39.55
C ALA A 753 -27.16 16.16 38.02
N VAL A 754 -28.36 16.46 37.50
CA VAL A 754 -28.60 16.70 36.06
C VAL A 754 -29.14 18.11 35.84
N ALA A 755 -28.44 18.87 34.99
CA ALA A 755 -28.84 20.23 34.66
C ALA A 755 -30.16 20.28 33.87
N ASN A 756 -30.99 21.29 34.15
CA ASN A 756 -32.27 21.52 33.48
C ASN A 756 -32.17 21.88 31.99
N THR A 757 -30.95 21.97 31.45
CA THR A 757 -30.62 22.20 30.04
C THR A 757 -30.63 20.92 29.21
N VAL A 758 -30.67 19.72 29.82
CA VAL A 758 -30.79 18.44 29.09
C VAL A 758 -32.22 18.26 28.55
N PRO A 759 -32.44 17.90 27.27
CA PRO A 759 -33.79 17.71 26.74
C PRO A 759 -34.62 16.71 27.57
N GLN A 760 -35.91 16.99 27.76
CA GLN A 760 -36.78 16.26 28.69
C GLN A 760 -36.84 14.74 28.42
N PHE A 761 -36.65 14.34 27.15
CA PHE A 761 -36.55 12.95 26.72
C PHE A 761 -35.39 12.19 27.38
N TYR A 762 -34.17 12.73 27.33
CA TYR A 762 -32.97 12.11 27.91
C TYR A 762 -33.03 12.06 29.44
N ARG A 763 -33.61 13.09 30.07
CA ARG A 763 -33.91 13.06 31.51
C ARG A 763 -34.85 11.91 31.88
N ARG A 764 -35.87 11.63 31.07
CA ARG A 764 -36.81 10.51 31.30
C ARG A 764 -36.15 9.13 31.10
N GLN A 765 -35.28 8.98 30.11
CA GLN A 765 -34.51 7.75 29.86
C GLN A 765 -33.56 7.45 31.03
N LEU A 766 -32.80 8.43 31.49
CA LEU A 766 -31.89 8.28 32.63
C LEU A 766 -32.67 7.94 33.92
N LYS A 767 -33.78 8.62 34.19
CA LYS A 767 -34.67 8.29 35.31
C LYS A 767 -35.23 6.87 35.22
N ARG A 768 -35.55 6.36 34.02
CA ARG A 768 -36.03 4.97 33.84
C ARG A 768 -34.90 3.96 34.05
N ALA A 769 -33.70 4.23 33.56
CA ALA A 769 -32.54 3.37 33.75
C ALA A 769 -32.14 3.27 35.23
N VAL A 770 -32.07 4.40 35.94
CA VAL A 770 -31.78 4.44 37.39
C VAL A 770 -32.88 3.75 38.20
N ARG A 771 -34.16 3.96 37.86
CA ARG A 771 -35.28 3.24 38.51
C ARG A 771 -35.27 1.74 38.27
N ARG A 772 -34.78 1.29 37.12
CA ARG A 772 -34.66 -0.14 36.80
C ARG A 772 -33.50 -0.74 37.59
N TYR A 773 -32.34 -0.08 37.57
CA TYR A 773 -31.16 -0.47 38.34
C TYR A 773 -31.43 -0.53 39.86
N ASN A 774 -32.04 0.51 40.44
CA ASN A 774 -32.41 0.52 41.86
C ASN A 774 -33.37 -0.63 42.24
N ARG A 775 -34.23 -1.04 41.30
CA ARG A 775 -35.18 -2.15 41.50
C ARG A 775 -34.52 -3.52 41.38
N GLU A 776 -33.55 -3.66 40.48
CA GLU A 776 -32.83 -4.91 40.22
C GLU A 776 -31.70 -5.15 41.24
N CYS A 777 -31.08 -4.09 41.76
CA CYS A 777 -29.87 -4.17 42.59
C CYS A 777 -30.06 -3.68 44.05
N GLY A 778 -31.30 -3.35 44.47
CA GLY A 778 -31.62 -2.95 45.85
C GLY A 778 -30.91 -1.68 46.37
N THR A 779 -30.38 -0.85 45.48
CA THR A 779 -29.57 0.35 45.78
C THR A 779 -30.40 1.63 45.63
N ALA A 780 -30.07 2.68 46.40
CA ALA A 780 -30.77 3.97 46.35
C ALA A 780 -29.93 5.02 45.59
N ILE A 781 -29.97 4.99 44.26
CA ILE A 781 -29.41 6.09 43.45
C ILE A 781 -30.50 7.16 43.24
N VAL A 782 -30.24 8.40 43.64
CA VAL A 782 -31.18 9.54 43.53
C VAL A 782 -30.69 10.53 42.47
N ILE A 783 -31.60 11.02 41.62
CA ILE A 783 -31.29 12.04 40.61
C ILE A 783 -31.82 13.40 41.08
N ASN A 784 -30.94 14.38 41.24
CA ASN A 784 -31.26 15.76 41.61
C ASN A 784 -31.21 16.67 40.36
N GLU A 785 -32.19 17.54 40.16
CA GLU A 785 -32.24 18.45 39.01
C GLU A 785 -31.83 19.88 39.41
N THR A 786 -30.89 20.50 38.68
CA THR A 786 -30.39 21.85 38.97
C THR A 786 -30.64 22.85 37.82
N PRO A 787 -31.10 24.10 38.07
CA PRO A 787 -31.39 25.07 37.01
C PRO A 787 -30.13 25.73 36.42
N GLY A 788 -30.08 25.89 35.09
CA GLY A 788 -29.05 26.67 34.40
C GLY A 788 -29.59 27.25 33.07
N ARG A 789 -29.14 28.45 32.69
CA ARG A 789 -29.56 29.21 31.49
C ARG A 789 -28.39 29.25 30.49
N ILE A 790 -28.61 29.02 29.18
CA ILE A 790 -27.57 29.19 28.15
C ILE A 790 -28.13 29.90 26.91
N ASP A 791 -27.27 30.73 26.31
CA ASP A 791 -27.43 31.47 25.06
C ASP A 791 -27.53 30.55 23.82
N ALA A 792 -28.22 30.99 22.78
CA ALA A 792 -28.91 30.18 21.76
C ALA A 792 -28.03 29.41 20.73
N GLY A 793 -26.78 29.06 21.04
CA GLY A 793 -25.81 28.58 20.03
C GLY A 793 -25.17 27.20 20.20
N CYS A 794 -25.37 26.47 21.32
CA CYS A 794 -24.65 25.20 21.55
C CYS A 794 -25.47 23.95 21.17
N LYS A 795 -25.01 23.17 20.19
CA LYS A 795 -25.55 21.85 19.79
C LYS A 795 -24.68 20.73 20.39
N ALA A 796 -25.22 19.86 21.25
CA ALA A 796 -24.49 18.76 21.91
C ALA A 796 -24.84 17.38 21.29
N ALA A 797 -23.88 16.45 21.25
CA ALA A 797 -24.09 15.05 20.80
C ALA A 797 -24.00 14.06 21.98
N VAL A 798 -24.75 12.96 21.92
CA VAL A 798 -24.80 11.92 22.98
C VAL A 798 -24.66 10.53 22.36
N SER A 799 -23.84 9.66 22.96
CA SER A 799 -23.73 8.24 22.56
C SER A 799 -24.04 7.33 23.75
N PHE A 800 -24.72 6.21 23.49
CA PHE A 800 -24.98 5.17 24.49
C PHE A 800 -24.43 3.83 24.00
N ASP A 801 -23.71 3.13 24.87
CA ASP A 801 -23.25 1.77 24.65
C ASP A 801 -23.88 0.85 25.69
N VAL A 802 -24.54 -0.23 25.25
CA VAL A 802 -25.13 -1.23 26.13
C VAL A 802 -24.24 -2.46 26.08
N LEU A 803 -23.37 -2.60 27.08
CA LEU A 803 -22.42 -3.70 27.22
C LEU A 803 -23.14 -5.06 27.04
N GLY A 804 -22.65 -5.85 26.08
CA GLY A 804 -23.09 -7.22 25.81
C GLY A 804 -24.02 -7.43 24.61
N SER A 805 -24.36 -6.38 23.84
CA SER A 805 -25.31 -6.50 22.71
C SER A 805 -24.75 -6.19 21.32
N GLY A 806 -23.49 -5.78 21.19
CA GLY A 806 -22.86 -5.46 19.90
C GLY A 806 -23.50 -4.28 19.13
N MET A 807 -24.34 -3.47 19.78
CA MET A 807 -25.04 -2.34 19.16
C MET A 807 -24.71 -1.01 19.83
N SER A 808 -24.43 0.01 19.01
CA SER A 808 -24.21 1.39 19.45
C SER A 808 -25.11 2.37 18.68
N VAL A 809 -25.58 3.41 19.40
CA VAL A 809 -26.50 4.42 18.84
C VAL A 809 -25.90 5.82 18.99
N TYR A 810 -25.88 6.56 17.88
CA TYR A 810 -25.35 7.92 17.80
C TYR A 810 -26.41 8.90 17.34
N SER A 811 -26.48 10.07 17.99
CA SER A 811 -27.29 11.21 17.56
C SER A 811 -26.43 12.47 17.52
N VAL A 812 -26.43 13.13 16.36
CA VAL A 812 -25.86 14.46 16.08
C VAL A 812 -27.00 15.29 15.46
N PRO A 813 -26.95 16.63 15.47
CA PRO A 813 -27.98 17.43 14.82
C PRO A 813 -28.02 17.02 13.35
N ASP A 814 -29.21 16.65 12.89
CA ASP A 814 -29.55 16.33 11.49
C ASP A 814 -29.35 14.87 11.03
N PHE A 815 -28.80 13.95 11.86
CA PHE A 815 -28.74 12.51 11.51
C PHE A 815 -28.88 11.54 12.70
N PHE A 816 -29.59 10.43 12.49
CA PHE A 816 -29.62 9.24 13.35
C PHE A 816 -28.84 8.09 12.71
N ARG A 817 -27.86 7.51 13.42
CA ARG A 817 -27.11 6.34 12.94
C ARG A 817 -27.14 5.21 13.97
N LEU A 818 -27.59 4.03 13.53
CA LEU A 818 -27.65 2.79 14.30
C LEU A 818 -26.60 1.82 13.75
N ASN A 819 -25.59 1.47 14.53
CA ASN A 819 -24.60 0.47 14.14
C ASN A 819 -24.89 -0.87 14.81
N ILE A 820 -24.95 -1.94 14.03
CA ILE A 820 -25.11 -3.32 14.49
C ILE A 820 -23.83 -4.07 14.09
N GLY A 821 -23.07 -4.56 15.07
CA GLY A 821 -21.88 -5.37 14.83
C GLY A 821 -22.22 -6.70 14.16
N ALA A 822 -21.35 -7.18 13.28
CA ALA A 822 -21.58 -8.33 12.39
C ALA A 822 -21.86 -9.66 13.13
N ASP A 823 -21.52 -9.76 14.42
CA ASP A 823 -21.52 -11.04 15.14
C ASP A 823 -22.80 -11.32 15.95
N ASN A 824 -23.84 -10.47 15.89
CA ASN A 824 -25.15 -10.76 16.50
C ASN A 824 -26.28 -9.88 15.92
N ILE A 825 -26.99 -10.36 14.89
CA ILE A 825 -28.15 -9.69 14.30
C ILE A 825 -29.39 -9.97 15.18
N PRO A 826 -30.05 -8.95 15.80
CA PRO A 826 -31.27 -9.16 16.57
C PRO A 826 -32.44 -9.64 15.69
N ASP A 827 -33.44 -10.30 16.30
CA ASP A 827 -34.60 -10.78 15.54
C ASP A 827 -35.36 -9.65 14.81
N LYS A 828 -36.03 -10.04 13.72
CA LYS A 828 -36.81 -9.12 12.85
C LYS A 828 -37.86 -8.31 13.61
N ARG A 829 -38.34 -8.80 14.76
CA ARG A 829 -39.37 -8.15 15.59
C ARG A 829 -38.79 -7.01 16.40
N THR A 830 -37.58 -7.20 16.92
CA THR A 830 -36.81 -6.22 17.71
C THR A 830 -36.34 -5.07 16.83
N ILE A 831 -35.89 -5.38 15.61
CA ILE A 831 -35.53 -4.36 14.61
C ILE A 831 -36.78 -3.55 14.21
N ARG A 832 -37.90 -4.20 13.86
CA ARG A 832 -39.14 -3.50 13.48
C ARG A 832 -39.71 -2.62 14.59
N HIS A 833 -39.73 -3.08 15.84
CA HIS A 833 -40.28 -2.29 16.95
C HIS A 833 -39.48 -1.00 17.18
N LYS A 834 -38.14 -1.09 17.08
CA LYS A 834 -37.26 0.07 17.28
C LYS A 834 -37.23 1.01 16.07
N PHE A 835 -37.40 0.49 14.85
CA PHE A 835 -37.57 1.30 13.65
C PHE A 835 -38.90 2.07 13.65
N ARG A 836 -39.98 1.46 14.13
CA ARG A 836 -41.30 2.09 14.25
C ARG A 836 -41.30 3.23 15.27
N MET A 837 -40.61 3.04 16.40
CA MET A 837 -40.41 4.11 17.40
C MET A 837 -39.60 5.31 16.88
N ALA A 838 -38.70 5.09 15.91
CA ALA A 838 -37.95 6.17 15.28
C ALA A 838 -38.77 6.91 14.21
N LEU A 839 -39.66 6.21 13.50
CA LEU A 839 -40.53 6.77 12.46
C LEU A 839 -41.68 7.63 12.99
N ASP A 840 -42.22 7.34 14.19
CA ASP A 840 -43.35 8.09 14.78
C ASP A 840 -42.99 9.55 15.17
N TYR A 841 -41.74 9.98 15.00
CA TYR A 841 -41.24 11.28 15.45
C TYR A 841 -40.44 12.09 14.39
N LEU A 842 -40.43 11.65 13.13
CA LEU A 842 -39.85 12.38 12.00
C LEU A 842 -40.98 12.97 11.12
N THR A 843 -40.90 14.25 10.75
CA THR A 843 -41.79 14.81 9.71
C THR A 843 -41.26 14.42 8.33
N GLU A 844 -42.15 14.15 7.36
CA GLU A 844 -41.85 13.54 6.04
C GLU A 844 -40.71 14.18 5.23
N SER A 845 -40.27 15.40 5.55
CA SER A 845 -39.22 16.14 4.83
C SER A 845 -37.77 15.74 5.16
N GLU A 846 -37.51 14.84 6.12
CA GLU A 846 -36.15 14.54 6.59
C GLU A 846 -35.71 13.07 6.41
N ILE A 847 -36.34 12.34 5.48
CA ILE A 847 -35.96 10.94 5.21
C ILE A 847 -35.27 10.85 3.85
N ALA A 848 -33.93 10.79 3.86
CA ALA A 848 -33.16 10.22 2.77
C ALA A 848 -32.75 8.79 3.16
N VAL A 849 -33.35 7.79 2.52
CA VAL A 849 -32.88 6.40 2.62
C VAL A 849 -31.68 6.27 1.70
N ILE A 850 -30.48 6.26 2.27
CA ILE A 850 -29.26 5.98 1.52
C ILE A 850 -29.03 4.46 1.60
N PRO A 851 -28.91 3.73 0.46
CA PRO A 851 -28.71 2.28 0.43
C PRO A 851 -27.52 1.81 1.24
#